data_AF-A0A6A4R1W7-F1
#
_entry.id   AF-A0A6A4R1W7-F1
#
_cell.length_a   1.000
_cell.length_b   1.000
_cell.length_c   1.000
_cell.angle_alpha   90.00
_cell.angle_beta   90.00
_cell.angle_gamma   90.00
#
_symmetry.space_group_name_H-M   'P 1'
#
loop_
_entity.id
_entity.type
_entity.pdbx_description
1 polymer ?
#
loop_
_entity_poly.entity_id
_entity_poly.type
_entity_poly.pdbx_seq_one_letter_code
_entity_poly.pdbx_strand_id
1 'polypeptide(L)'
;MQAALSTLLLIIYNCSDQVLTTRERRVTKSREAAARSARKTANAHQRWKAAKDAAKKGATGLQAQLSRKFSLKKDAENLDKFKILNQATPEIDVESLPHAHPITTSSMAASSSAVLVPKEKGKGPSGLMQIMHEIENDPEINDNFTVETESRDKKVTGNVTKGKQMNTRSQMFKYAYAQLEKEKAQQQENKNLTFSGVIKMATNTDKRKRPLIEISFKDLTLTLKAQNKHILRCVTGKIKPGRITAVMGPSGAGKTTFLSSLAGKAFGCSVTGSILINDRNESIHSFKKIIGFVPQDDIVHGNLTVEENLWFSAQCRLSADLSKPDRVLVVERVIEFLGLQSVRNSLVGTVENRGVSGGQRKRVNVGLEMVMEPSLLILDEPTSGLDSASSQLLLRALRREALEGVNICMVVHQPSYALFQMFDDLILLGKGGLTVYHGSAMKVEEYFSGLGINIPERINPPDYFIDILEGIIVPGGNSGLSYKELPVRWMLHNGYPIPHDMRQHAEQFDMSLSVNSANETDRNGPGHDEKTFAGELWQDVRNNAEVRREKIRLNFLTSKDVSNRKTPGLFKQYKYFLIRVGKQRLREARIQAIDYLILLLAGACLGSLTKSSDQTFGAAGYTYTVIGVSLLCKIAALRSFSLDKLLYWRESDSGMSSLAYFLSKDTIDHFNTVIKPVVYLSMFYFFTNPRSSFADNYIVLLCLVYCVTGIAYALSILFEPGAAQLWSVLLPVVLTLIATQQIDNKTMKAITNLCYSKWALQAFVVANADRYQGVWLITRCGSLLKSGYNLHDWNLCISILILMGVIARAIAFFCMVTFQKK
;
A
#
# COMPACT_ATOMS: atom_id res chain seq x y z
N MET A 1 -44.42 -14.08 -1.13
CA MET A 1 -43.03 -13.66 -0.78
C MET A 1 -42.01 -14.79 -0.83
N GLN A 2 -42.17 -15.90 -0.09
CA GLN A 2 -41.13 -16.95 0.03
C GLN A 2 -40.55 -17.43 -1.32
N ALA A 3 -41.39 -17.70 -2.33
CA ALA A 3 -40.94 -18.07 -3.67
C ALA A 3 -40.02 -17.02 -4.34
N ALA A 4 -40.23 -15.73 -4.07
CA ALA A 4 -39.36 -14.67 -4.57
C ALA A 4 -37.98 -14.68 -3.85
N LEU A 5 -37.96 -15.07 -2.57
CA LEU A 5 -36.73 -15.17 -1.78
C LEU A 5 -35.87 -16.37 -2.21
N SER A 6 -36.50 -17.52 -2.51
CA SER A 6 -35.80 -18.69 -3.03
C SER A 6 -35.29 -18.47 -4.46
N THR A 7 -36.06 -17.81 -5.33
CA THR A 7 -35.55 -17.40 -6.65
C THR A 7 -34.42 -16.39 -6.53
N LEU A 8 -34.47 -15.44 -5.57
CA LEU A 8 -33.38 -14.50 -5.35
C LEU A 8 -32.09 -15.22 -4.94
N LEU A 9 -32.17 -16.21 -4.05
CA LEU A 9 -31.02 -17.02 -3.63
C LEU A 9 -30.44 -17.86 -4.79
N LEU A 10 -31.29 -18.48 -5.61
CA LEU A 10 -30.86 -19.23 -6.80
C LEU A 10 -30.22 -18.32 -7.87
N ILE A 11 -30.77 -17.11 -8.07
CA ILE A 11 -30.18 -16.10 -8.96
C ILE A 11 -28.82 -15.65 -8.42
N ILE A 12 -28.69 -15.36 -7.12
CA ILE A 12 -27.42 -15.01 -6.48
C ILE A 12 -26.39 -16.13 -6.68
N TYR A 13 -26.78 -17.40 -6.52
CA TYR A 13 -25.88 -18.54 -6.70
C TYR A 13 -25.42 -18.70 -8.16
N ASN A 14 -26.34 -18.76 -9.13
CA ASN A 14 -26.00 -18.91 -10.55
C ASN A 14 -25.25 -17.69 -11.11
N CYS A 15 -25.61 -16.48 -10.70
CA CYS A 15 -24.86 -15.28 -11.08
C CYS A 15 -23.47 -15.25 -10.44
N SER A 16 -23.25 -15.84 -9.26
CA SER A 16 -21.92 -15.91 -8.63
C SER A 16 -20.93 -16.67 -9.52
N ASP A 17 -21.28 -17.87 -9.97
CA ASP A 17 -20.39 -18.70 -10.79
C ASP A 17 -20.19 -18.13 -12.22
N GLN A 18 -21.25 -17.58 -12.81
CA GLN A 18 -21.16 -16.84 -14.07
C GLN A 18 -20.27 -15.58 -13.94
N VAL A 19 -20.27 -14.92 -12.78
CA VAL A 19 -19.36 -13.79 -12.48
C VAL A 19 -17.92 -14.26 -12.22
N LEU A 20 -17.69 -15.42 -11.61
CA LEU A 20 -16.35 -16.00 -11.43
C LEU A 20 -15.71 -16.36 -12.78
N THR A 21 -16.39 -17.15 -13.60
CA THR A 21 -15.89 -17.57 -14.92
C THR A 21 -15.68 -16.38 -15.87
N THR A 22 -16.58 -15.39 -15.88
CA THR A 22 -16.37 -14.16 -16.67
C THR A 22 -15.28 -13.24 -16.10
N ARG A 23 -15.02 -13.28 -14.79
CA ARG A 23 -13.88 -12.58 -14.17
C ARG A 23 -12.55 -13.18 -14.59
N GLU A 24 -12.39 -14.50 -14.55
CA GLU A 24 -11.14 -15.16 -14.96
C GLU A 24 -10.81 -14.85 -16.43
N ARG A 25 -11.81 -14.94 -17.31
CA ARG A 25 -11.71 -14.52 -18.73
C ARG A 25 -11.36 -13.04 -18.93
N ARG A 26 -11.52 -12.17 -17.92
CA ARG A 26 -11.06 -10.77 -17.94
C ARG A 26 -9.62 -10.62 -17.43
N VAL A 27 -9.19 -11.46 -16.49
CA VAL A 27 -7.80 -11.48 -15.98
C VAL A 27 -6.84 -12.10 -16.99
N THR A 28 -7.21 -13.19 -17.68
CA THR A 28 -6.39 -13.73 -18.78
C THR A 28 -6.21 -12.70 -19.89
N LYS A 29 -7.30 -12.09 -20.36
CA LYS A 29 -7.27 -11.03 -21.38
C LYS A 29 -6.48 -9.79 -20.96
N SER A 30 -6.43 -9.42 -19.68
CA SER A 30 -5.59 -8.30 -19.23
C SER A 30 -4.11 -8.67 -19.19
N ARG A 31 -3.75 -9.90 -18.80
CA ARG A 31 -2.38 -10.44 -18.87
C ARG A 31 -1.90 -10.58 -20.33
N GLU A 32 -2.75 -11.07 -21.23
CA GLU A 32 -2.48 -11.08 -22.68
C GLU A 32 -2.30 -9.68 -23.28
N ALA A 33 -3.08 -8.70 -22.82
CA ALA A 33 -2.92 -7.31 -23.25
C ALA A 33 -1.59 -6.73 -22.74
N ALA A 34 -1.22 -7.03 -21.48
CA ALA A 34 0.06 -6.67 -20.90
C ALA A 34 1.25 -7.28 -21.66
N ALA A 35 1.18 -8.58 -21.97
CA ALA A 35 2.22 -9.26 -22.74
C ALA A 35 2.34 -8.74 -24.17
N ARG A 36 1.21 -8.45 -24.84
CA ARG A 36 1.22 -7.79 -26.16
C ARG A 36 1.75 -6.36 -26.11
N SER A 37 1.54 -5.64 -25.00
CA SER A 37 2.13 -4.31 -24.78
C SER A 37 3.65 -4.40 -24.65
N ALA A 38 4.15 -5.23 -23.73
CA ALA A 38 5.58 -5.46 -23.50
C ALA A 38 6.31 -5.90 -24.78
N ARG A 39 5.78 -6.90 -25.51
CA ARG A 39 6.34 -7.36 -26.79
C ARG A 39 6.39 -6.25 -27.85
N LYS A 40 5.39 -5.36 -27.91
CA LYS A 40 5.43 -4.18 -28.81
C LYS A 40 6.51 -3.17 -28.41
N THR A 41 6.63 -2.85 -27.12
CA THR A 41 7.66 -1.93 -26.61
C THR A 41 9.07 -2.48 -26.84
N ALA A 42 9.30 -3.77 -26.58
CA ALA A 42 10.57 -4.43 -26.85
C ALA A 42 10.95 -4.38 -28.34
N ASN A 43 10.04 -4.73 -29.23
CA ASN A 43 10.29 -4.68 -30.68
C ASN A 43 10.52 -3.23 -31.18
N ALA A 44 9.83 -2.24 -30.60
CA ALA A 44 10.06 -0.83 -30.91
C ALA A 44 11.46 -0.36 -30.44
N HIS A 45 11.87 -0.72 -29.23
CA HIS A 45 13.21 -0.39 -28.71
C HIS A 45 14.31 -1.09 -29.52
N GLN A 46 14.14 -2.37 -29.89
CA GLN A 46 15.08 -3.10 -30.76
C GLN A 46 15.24 -2.40 -32.12
N ARG A 47 14.13 -1.96 -32.74
CA ARG A 47 14.16 -1.18 -33.99
C ARG A 47 14.85 0.16 -33.83
N TRP A 48 14.58 0.90 -32.75
CA TRP A 48 15.27 2.16 -32.46
C TRP A 48 16.77 1.97 -32.24
N LYS A 49 17.17 0.94 -31.49
CA LYS A 49 18.58 0.60 -31.28
C LYS A 49 19.26 0.20 -32.59
N ALA A 50 18.63 -0.66 -33.40
CA ALA A 50 19.16 -1.04 -34.71
C ALA A 50 19.31 0.18 -35.64
N ALA A 51 18.34 1.09 -35.67
CA ALA A 51 18.43 2.34 -36.42
C ALA A 51 19.55 3.27 -35.90
N LYS A 52 19.72 3.37 -34.58
CA LYS A 52 20.81 4.15 -33.96
C LYS A 52 22.19 3.56 -34.25
N ASP A 53 22.34 2.24 -34.17
CA ASP A 53 23.59 1.54 -34.49
C ASP A 53 23.90 1.58 -36.00
N ALA A 54 22.87 1.54 -36.86
CA ALA A 54 23.00 1.77 -38.30
C ALA A 54 23.41 3.22 -38.62
N ALA A 55 22.80 4.22 -37.99
CA ALA A 55 23.17 5.62 -38.14
C ALA A 55 24.61 5.89 -37.65
N LYS A 56 25.02 5.29 -36.53
CA LYS A 56 26.41 5.37 -36.04
C LYS A 56 27.39 4.75 -37.04
N LYS A 57 27.07 3.58 -37.60
CA LYS A 57 27.88 2.94 -38.65
C LYS A 57 27.94 3.79 -39.93
N GLY A 58 26.82 4.40 -40.33
CA GLY A 58 26.75 5.33 -41.45
C GLY A 58 27.64 6.56 -41.24
N ALA A 59 27.61 7.17 -40.05
CA ALA A 59 28.49 8.28 -39.69
C ALA A 59 29.98 7.89 -39.75
N THR A 60 30.37 6.74 -39.20
CA THR A 60 31.76 6.25 -39.31
C THR A 60 32.15 5.89 -40.75
N GLY A 61 31.20 5.43 -41.58
CA GLY A 61 31.40 5.15 -43.00
C GLY A 61 31.62 6.43 -43.82
N LEU A 62 30.81 7.47 -43.55
CA LEU A 62 31.00 8.81 -44.11
C LEU A 62 32.33 9.42 -43.70
N GLN A 63 32.71 9.30 -42.41
CA GLN A 63 34.02 9.74 -41.93
C GLN A 63 35.18 9.01 -42.64
N ALA A 64 35.04 7.70 -42.90
CA ALA A 64 36.00 6.90 -43.66
C ALA A 64 36.00 7.15 -45.18
N GLN A 65 34.89 7.65 -45.75
CA GLN A 65 34.85 8.09 -47.15
C GLN A 65 35.42 9.51 -47.32
N LEU A 66 35.19 10.40 -46.35
CA LEU A 66 35.77 11.74 -46.31
C LEU A 66 37.29 11.67 -46.15
N SER A 67 37.81 10.85 -45.22
CA SER A 67 39.26 10.67 -45.07
C SER A 67 39.92 10.07 -46.31
N ARG A 68 39.22 9.20 -47.06
CA ARG A 68 39.71 8.68 -48.36
C ARG A 68 39.64 9.71 -49.50
N LYS A 69 38.71 10.66 -49.47
CA LYS A 69 38.61 11.74 -50.49
C LYS A 69 39.56 12.91 -50.24
N PHE A 70 40.02 13.13 -49.02
CA PHE A 70 41.00 14.17 -48.67
C PHE A 70 42.47 13.69 -48.69
N SER A 71 42.75 12.53 -49.29
CA SER A 71 44.09 11.95 -49.39
C SER A 71 44.80 12.30 -50.72
N LEU A 72 45.10 13.58 -50.95
CA LEU A 72 45.91 14.03 -52.09
C LEU A 72 46.77 15.25 -51.72
N LYS A 73 48.10 15.05 -51.63
CA LYS A 73 49.18 16.04 -51.39
C LYS A 73 48.97 17.03 -50.21
N LYS A 74 49.71 16.83 -49.12
CA LYS A 74 51.01 17.53 -48.93
C LYS A 74 51.88 16.81 -47.88
N ASP A 75 53.08 17.33 -47.69
CA ASP A 75 54.24 16.64 -47.11
C ASP A 75 54.36 16.75 -45.57
N ALA A 76 55.45 16.21 -45.04
CA ALA A 76 55.72 15.99 -43.62
C ALA A 76 55.73 17.26 -42.73
N GLU A 77 55.33 17.12 -41.45
CA GLU A 77 56.30 16.96 -40.35
C GLU A 77 55.66 16.56 -39.00
N ASN A 78 56.49 15.89 -38.18
CA ASN A 78 56.51 15.76 -36.72
C ASN A 78 55.26 15.39 -35.88
N LEU A 79 55.52 14.58 -34.84
CA LEU A 79 54.61 14.16 -33.78
C LEU A 79 54.66 15.14 -32.58
N ASP A 80 53.88 14.83 -31.54
CA ASP A 80 53.95 15.35 -30.17
C ASP A 80 53.59 16.82 -29.90
N LYS A 81 52.36 17.02 -29.37
CA LYS A 81 52.22 17.32 -27.92
C LYS A 81 50.79 17.25 -27.36
N PHE A 82 50.74 17.10 -26.04
CA PHE A 82 49.62 17.32 -25.10
C PHE A 82 48.35 16.44 -25.12
N LYS A 83 48.34 15.47 -24.19
CA LYS A 83 47.23 15.27 -23.22
C LYS A 83 47.03 16.54 -22.36
N ILE A 84 46.02 16.55 -21.45
CA ILE A 84 45.62 17.61 -20.47
C ILE A 84 44.51 18.52 -21.05
N LEU A 85 43.35 18.79 -20.40
CA LEU A 85 42.77 18.34 -19.12
C LEU A 85 41.21 18.24 -19.22
N ASN A 86 40.55 17.78 -18.15
CA ASN A 86 39.11 18.00 -17.89
C ASN A 86 38.88 19.29 -17.07
N GLN A 87 37.61 19.71 -16.98
CA GLN A 87 37.02 20.66 -16.00
C GLN A 87 37.52 22.14 -15.99
N ALA A 88 36.62 23.05 -16.39
CA ALA A 88 36.25 24.23 -15.58
C ALA A 88 34.91 24.85 -16.05
N THR A 89 34.17 25.42 -15.10
CA THR A 89 33.08 26.41 -15.20
C THR A 89 33.46 27.53 -14.19
N PRO A 90 32.98 28.80 -14.26
CA PRO A 90 31.59 29.20 -14.61
C PRO A 90 31.42 30.57 -15.33
N GLU A 91 30.15 31.02 -15.40
CA GLU A 91 29.62 32.41 -15.34
C GLU A 91 30.25 33.58 -16.14
N ILE A 92 29.41 34.31 -16.90
CA ILE A 92 28.86 35.65 -16.54
C ILE A 92 27.78 36.08 -17.57
N ASP A 93 26.95 37.06 -17.20
CA ASP A 93 25.75 37.57 -17.90
C ASP A 93 26.01 38.32 -19.23
N VAL A 94 24.93 38.60 -19.98
CA VAL A 94 24.46 39.97 -20.30
C VAL A 94 23.06 39.94 -20.93
N GLU A 95 22.30 41.02 -20.77
CA GLU A 95 20.87 41.17 -21.09
C GLU A 95 20.62 41.94 -22.42
N SER A 96 19.35 42.01 -22.85
CA SER A 96 18.77 42.71 -24.03
C SER A 96 19.01 42.06 -25.42
N LEU A 97 18.05 41.87 -26.34
CA LEU A 97 16.84 42.59 -26.81
C LEU A 97 17.15 43.76 -27.80
N PRO A 98 16.23 44.16 -28.73
CA PRO A 98 14.87 43.66 -29.02
C PRO A 98 14.46 43.52 -30.53
N HIS A 99 13.19 43.10 -30.76
CA HIS A 99 12.25 43.53 -31.85
C HIS A 99 12.54 43.17 -33.35
N ALA A 100 11.54 42.99 -34.23
CA ALA A 100 10.08 42.82 -34.08
C ALA A 100 9.40 42.13 -35.31
N HIS A 101 8.13 41.74 -35.16
CA HIS A 101 7.14 41.44 -36.23
C HIS A 101 6.57 42.77 -36.83
N PRO A 102 5.41 42.85 -37.55
CA PRO A 102 4.50 41.86 -38.19
C PRO A 102 4.26 42.17 -39.71
N ILE A 103 3.29 41.61 -40.49
CA ILE A 103 1.84 41.95 -40.55
C ILE A 103 1.07 41.06 -41.59
N THR A 104 -0.05 40.46 -41.16
CA THR A 104 -1.34 40.07 -41.86
C THR A 104 -1.32 39.34 -43.24
N THR A 105 -2.42 38.88 -43.88
CA THR A 105 -3.89 39.12 -43.75
C THR A 105 -4.78 37.98 -44.31
N SER A 106 -6.06 37.90 -43.87
CA SER A 106 -7.28 37.37 -44.55
C SER A 106 -7.32 35.91 -45.09
N SER A 107 -8.27 34.99 -44.74
CA SER A 107 -9.76 34.98 -44.74
C SER A 107 -10.40 34.78 -46.14
N MET A 108 -11.50 34.05 -46.40
CA MET A 108 -12.66 33.62 -45.58
C MET A 108 -13.22 32.21 -45.96
N ALA A 109 -14.35 31.82 -45.33
CA ALA A 109 -15.26 30.68 -45.59
C ALA A 109 -15.81 30.61 -47.06
N ALA A 110 -16.56 29.59 -47.53
CA ALA A 110 -17.29 28.48 -46.88
C ALA A 110 -17.21 27.18 -47.76
N SER A 111 -18.11 26.17 -47.82
CA SER A 111 -19.47 25.90 -47.29
C SER A 111 -19.79 24.37 -47.24
N SER A 112 -21.03 24.02 -46.88
CA SER A 112 -21.63 22.68 -46.65
C SER A 112 -22.01 21.83 -47.88
N SER A 113 -21.82 20.50 -47.79
CA SER A 113 -22.80 19.45 -48.18
C SER A 113 -22.40 18.08 -47.57
N ALA A 114 -23.23 17.04 -47.69
CA ALA A 114 -23.25 15.89 -46.76
C ALA A 114 -22.98 14.49 -47.35
N VAL A 115 -22.87 13.51 -46.43
CA VAL A 115 -22.92 12.03 -46.60
C VAL A 115 -21.70 11.35 -47.27
N LEU A 116 -20.91 10.57 -46.49
CA LEU A 116 -20.62 9.13 -46.73
C LEU A 116 -19.63 8.52 -45.70
N VAL A 117 -19.55 7.19 -45.70
CA VAL A 117 -18.86 6.35 -44.69
C VAL A 117 -17.38 6.07 -45.04
N PRO A 118 -16.44 6.21 -44.07
CA PRO A 118 -15.14 5.52 -44.05
C PRO A 118 -15.20 4.39 -42.99
N LYS A 119 -15.37 3.11 -43.32
CA LYS A 119 -14.48 2.22 -44.08
C LYS A 119 -13.03 2.24 -43.59
N GLU A 120 -12.52 1.06 -43.24
CA GLU A 120 -11.24 0.88 -42.53
C GLU A 120 -10.04 1.30 -43.39
N LYS A 121 -9.09 2.02 -42.79
CA LYS A 121 -7.76 2.24 -43.42
C LYS A 121 -6.92 0.98 -43.30
N GLY A 122 -7.06 0.09 -44.29
CA GLY A 122 -6.07 -0.94 -44.58
C GLY A 122 -4.68 -0.31 -44.75
N LYS A 123 -3.63 -1.02 -44.33
CA LYS A 123 -2.25 -0.60 -44.60
C LYS A 123 -1.95 -0.80 -46.07
N GLY A 124 -1.46 0.23 -46.75
CA GLY A 124 -0.76 0.05 -48.02
C GLY A 124 0.45 -0.88 -47.83
N PRO A 125 0.86 -1.62 -48.88
CA PRO A 125 2.03 -2.48 -48.83
C PRO A 125 3.29 -1.64 -48.55
N SER A 126 4.32 -2.27 -47.96
CA SER A 126 5.64 -1.67 -47.91
C SER A 126 6.25 -1.66 -49.31
N GLY A 127 7.05 -0.63 -49.65
CA GLY A 127 7.67 -0.50 -50.99
C GLY A 127 8.53 -1.71 -51.42
N LEU A 128 8.97 -2.54 -50.48
CA LEU A 128 9.65 -3.81 -50.77
C LEU A 128 8.76 -4.81 -51.52
N MET A 129 7.44 -4.81 -51.24
CA MET A 129 6.45 -5.66 -51.92
C MET A 129 6.06 -5.12 -53.30
N GLN A 130 6.15 -3.80 -53.48
CA GLN A 130 6.01 -3.15 -54.80
C GLN A 130 7.22 -3.49 -55.70
N ILE A 131 8.44 -3.42 -55.16
CA ILE A 131 9.66 -3.87 -55.85
C ILE A 131 9.60 -5.37 -56.21
N MET A 132 8.95 -6.21 -55.41
CA MET A 132 8.73 -7.62 -55.80
C MET A 132 7.80 -7.76 -57.00
N HIS A 133 6.66 -7.06 -57.03
CA HIS A 133 5.75 -7.11 -58.18
C HIS A 133 6.34 -6.47 -59.46
N GLU A 134 7.20 -5.47 -59.35
CA GLU A 134 7.94 -4.91 -60.50
C GLU A 134 8.97 -5.91 -61.08
N ILE A 135 9.35 -6.94 -60.32
CA ILE A 135 10.33 -7.97 -60.71
C ILE A 135 9.64 -9.26 -61.21
N GLU A 136 8.40 -9.51 -60.80
CA GLU A 136 7.62 -10.72 -61.11
C GLU A 136 6.99 -10.69 -62.52
N ASN A 137 7.04 -9.54 -63.21
CA ASN A 137 6.46 -9.30 -64.54
C ASN A 137 7.45 -9.47 -65.72
N ASP A 138 8.63 -10.06 -65.50
CA ASP A 138 9.75 -10.13 -66.46
C ASP A 138 9.90 -11.58 -67.01
N PRO A 139 9.41 -11.91 -68.22
CA PRO A 139 8.99 -13.28 -68.55
C PRO A 139 10.03 -14.13 -69.29
N GLU A 140 11.26 -14.26 -68.77
CA GLU A 140 12.21 -15.28 -69.21
C GLU A 140 12.73 -16.14 -68.05
N ILE A 141 12.09 -17.29 -67.86
CA ILE A 141 12.57 -18.40 -67.03
C ILE A 141 12.48 -19.67 -67.88
N ASN A 142 13.58 -20.43 -67.93
CA ASN A 142 13.57 -21.83 -68.32
C ASN A 142 14.43 -22.62 -67.32
N ASP A 143 13.99 -23.83 -67.00
CA ASP A 143 14.42 -24.55 -65.79
C ASP A 143 15.79 -25.23 -65.93
N ASN A 144 16.44 -25.44 -64.78
CA ASN A 144 16.75 -26.79 -64.27
C ASN A 144 17.67 -26.72 -63.03
N PHE A 145 17.16 -27.14 -61.86
CA PHE A 145 18.01 -27.77 -60.85
C PHE A 145 17.21 -28.67 -59.88
N THR A 146 17.34 -29.98 -60.02
CA THR A 146 16.90 -30.97 -59.03
C THR A 146 17.94 -31.08 -57.91
N VAL A 147 17.49 -31.41 -56.69
CA VAL A 147 18.38 -31.54 -55.52
C VAL A 147 18.22 -32.92 -54.90
N GLU A 148 19.18 -33.81 -55.16
CA GLU A 148 19.40 -34.99 -54.34
C GLU A 148 20.26 -34.64 -53.12
N THR A 149 20.12 -35.40 -52.04
CA THR A 149 20.73 -35.10 -50.74
C THR A 149 21.46 -36.33 -50.21
N GLU A 150 22.79 -36.31 -50.19
CA GLU A 150 23.57 -37.33 -49.49
C GLU A 150 24.88 -36.78 -48.89
N SER A 151 25.72 -37.64 -48.28
CA SER A 151 26.52 -37.26 -47.12
C SER A 151 27.96 -37.80 -47.05
N ARG A 152 28.76 -37.11 -46.23
CA ARG A 152 30.06 -37.48 -45.61
C ARG A 152 31.39 -37.25 -46.36
N ASP A 153 32.35 -36.85 -45.51
CA ASP A 153 33.80 -37.06 -45.48
C ASP A 153 34.79 -36.62 -46.61
N LYS A 154 35.69 -35.72 -46.18
CA LYS A 154 37.16 -35.67 -46.38
C LYS A 154 37.78 -35.47 -47.78
N LYS A 155 38.55 -34.36 -47.84
CA LYS A 155 39.81 -34.13 -48.59
C LYS A 155 39.81 -34.33 -50.11
N VAL A 156 40.13 -33.24 -50.83
CA VAL A 156 41.41 -33.11 -51.56
C VAL A 156 41.68 -31.63 -51.89
N THR A 157 42.93 -31.32 -52.26
CA THR A 157 43.44 -29.99 -52.62
C THR A 157 42.96 -29.49 -54.00
N GLY A 158 42.78 -28.18 -54.15
CA GLY A 158 42.61 -27.53 -55.45
C GLY A 158 42.70 -26.01 -55.32
N ASN A 159 43.50 -25.36 -56.18
CA ASN A 159 43.77 -23.91 -56.08
C ASN A 159 42.82 -23.07 -56.96
N VAL A 160 42.65 -21.81 -56.62
CA VAL A 160 41.70 -20.88 -57.28
C VAL A 160 42.10 -20.59 -58.74
N THR A 161 41.14 -20.70 -59.66
CA THR A 161 41.12 -19.93 -60.92
C THR A 161 39.93 -18.96 -60.94
N LYS A 162 40.09 -17.82 -61.62
CA LYS A 162 39.20 -16.66 -61.51
C LYS A 162 38.12 -16.65 -62.59
N GLY A 163 36.96 -16.09 -62.25
CA GLY A 163 36.19 -15.25 -63.19
C GLY A 163 34.79 -15.72 -63.58
N LYS A 164 33.77 -15.12 -62.94
CA LYS A 164 32.47 -14.73 -63.53
C LYS A 164 31.78 -13.74 -62.58
N GLN A 165 31.01 -12.79 -63.10
CA GLN A 165 30.36 -11.77 -62.25
C GLN A 165 29.40 -12.42 -61.23
N MET A 166 29.63 -12.19 -59.94
CA MET A 166 28.69 -12.61 -58.91
C MET A 166 27.46 -11.70 -58.94
N ASN A 167 26.31 -12.29 -59.27
CA ASN A 167 25.05 -11.57 -59.46
C ASN A 167 24.63 -10.78 -58.21
N THR A 168 24.73 -9.44 -58.27
CA THR A 168 24.35 -8.51 -57.18
C THR A 168 22.90 -8.72 -56.75
N ARG A 169 22.01 -9.03 -57.70
CA ARG A 169 20.59 -9.37 -57.48
C ARG A 169 20.44 -10.65 -56.63
N SER A 170 21.22 -11.69 -56.91
CA SER A 170 21.21 -12.95 -56.14
C SER A 170 21.78 -12.78 -54.72
N GLN A 171 22.83 -11.97 -54.55
CA GLN A 171 23.34 -11.61 -53.22
C GLN A 171 22.32 -10.78 -52.43
N MET A 172 21.64 -9.83 -53.08
CA MET A 172 20.57 -9.03 -52.46
C MET A 172 19.40 -9.92 -52.01
N PHE A 173 18.95 -10.86 -52.84
CA PHE A 173 17.92 -11.83 -52.44
C PHE A 173 18.39 -12.73 -51.30
N LYS A 174 19.59 -13.32 -51.35
CA LYS A 174 20.13 -14.13 -50.23
C LYS A 174 20.23 -13.33 -48.93
N TYR A 175 20.60 -12.05 -49.00
CA TYR A 175 20.58 -11.15 -47.85
C TYR A 175 19.15 -10.89 -47.33
N ALA A 176 18.21 -10.59 -48.22
CA ALA A 176 16.80 -10.34 -47.86
C ALA A 176 16.13 -11.58 -47.24
N TYR A 177 16.33 -12.76 -47.83
CA TYR A 177 15.83 -14.02 -47.27
C TYR A 177 16.46 -14.33 -45.90
N ALA A 178 17.78 -14.20 -45.74
CA ALA A 178 18.44 -14.39 -44.44
C ALA A 178 17.98 -13.36 -43.37
N GLN A 179 17.58 -12.15 -43.79
CA GLN A 179 17.01 -11.14 -42.90
C GLN A 179 15.56 -11.50 -42.50
N LEU A 180 14.73 -11.91 -43.47
CA LEU A 180 13.36 -12.37 -43.25
C LEU A 180 13.29 -13.65 -42.40
N GLU A 181 14.24 -14.56 -42.58
CA GLU A 181 14.34 -15.79 -41.79
C GLU A 181 14.75 -15.50 -40.34
N LYS A 182 15.70 -14.56 -40.13
CA LYS A 182 16.03 -14.05 -38.79
C LYS A 182 14.84 -13.33 -38.14
N GLU A 183 14.08 -12.51 -38.88
CA GLU A 183 12.85 -11.92 -38.36
C GLU A 183 11.78 -12.98 -38.03
N LYS A 184 11.60 -14.01 -38.86
CA LYS A 184 10.69 -15.14 -38.58
C LYS A 184 11.12 -15.92 -37.34
N ALA A 185 12.41 -16.23 -37.20
CA ALA A 185 12.96 -16.90 -36.02
C ALA A 185 12.73 -16.08 -34.74
N GLN A 186 13.08 -14.79 -34.76
CA GLN A 186 12.81 -13.88 -33.65
C GLN A 186 11.31 -13.73 -33.35
N GLN A 187 10.44 -13.74 -34.36
CA GLN A 187 8.99 -13.71 -34.14
C GLN A 187 8.47 -15.01 -33.53
N GLN A 188 9.02 -16.16 -33.89
CA GLN A 188 8.64 -17.47 -33.33
C GLN A 188 9.15 -17.63 -31.89
N GLU A 189 10.39 -17.23 -31.60
CA GLU A 189 10.93 -17.11 -30.25
C GLU A 189 10.07 -16.16 -29.39
N ASN A 190 9.74 -14.97 -29.91
CA ASN A 190 8.87 -14.00 -29.24
C ASN A 190 7.44 -14.52 -29.00
N LYS A 191 6.90 -15.44 -29.82
CA LYS A 191 5.62 -16.10 -29.52
C LYS A 191 5.76 -17.00 -28.29
N ASN A 192 6.81 -17.83 -28.26
CA ASN A 192 7.05 -18.87 -27.27
C ASN A 192 7.55 -18.36 -25.90
N LEU A 193 7.94 -17.08 -25.79
CA LEU A 193 8.32 -16.46 -24.52
C LEU A 193 7.24 -16.63 -23.43
N THR A 194 7.62 -17.31 -22.35
CA THR A 194 6.84 -17.39 -21.11
C THR A 194 6.61 -16.00 -20.49
N PHE A 195 5.63 -15.88 -19.59
CA PHE A 195 5.31 -14.61 -18.96
C PHE A 195 6.49 -14.00 -18.17
N SER A 196 7.39 -14.83 -17.61
CA SER A 196 8.67 -14.39 -17.01
C SER A 196 9.61 -13.75 -18.05
N GLY A 197 9.74 -14.35 -19.24
CA GLY A 197 10.50 -13.76 -20.35
C GLY A 197 9.94 -12.40 -20.78
N VAL A 198 8.61 -12.28 -20.82
CA VAL A 198 7.90 -11.03 -21.12
C VAL A 198 8.13 -9.96 -20.03
N ILE A 199 8.11 -10.32 -18.75
CA ILE A 199 8.45 -9.42 -17.64
C ILE A 199 9.90 -8.92 -17.78
N LYS A 200 10.85 -9.83 -18.01
CA LYS A 200 12.28 -9.49 -18.19
C LYS A 200 12.52 -8.54 -19.36
N MET A 201 11.77 -8.69 -20.46
CA MET A 201 11.81 -7.71 -21.55
C MET A 201 11.29 -6.35 -21.11
N ALA A 202 10.13 -6.29 -20.43
CA ALA A 202 9.53 -5.05 -19.97
C ALA A 202 10.39 -4.27 -18.95
N THR A 203 11.08 -4.97 -18.04
CA THR A 203 12.01 -4.35 -17.08
C THR A 203 13.27 -3.80 -17.74
N ASN A 204 13.68 -4.36 -18.89
CA ASN A 204 14.89 -3.96 -19.59
C ASN A 204 14.68 -2.82 -20.60
N THR A 205 13.45 -2.60 -21.08
CA THR A 205 13.17 -1.65 -22.17
C THR A 205 13.30 -0.17 -21.81
N ASP A 206 13.03 0.19 -20.55
CA ASP A 206 13.28 1.53 -20.01
C ASP A 206 13.52 1.44 -18.50
N LYS A 207 14.76 1.67 -18.05
CA LYS A 207 15.02 1.95 -16.62
C LYS A 207 14.44 3.32 -16.27
N ARG A 208 13.14 3.36 -15.94
CA ARG A 208 12.50 4.52 -15.32
C ARG A 208 13.27 4.86 -14.04
N LYS A 209 14.07 5.92 -14.09
CA LYS A 209 14.86 6.37 -12.93
C LYS A 209 13.89 6.75 -11.81
N ARG A 210 13.80 5.90 -10.78
CA ARG A 210 13.11 6.23 -9.53
C ARG A 210 13.82 7.45 -8.92
N PRO A 211 13.12 8.41 -8.30
CA PRO A 211 13.77 9.51 -7.60
C PRO A 211 14.64 8.91 -6.48
N LEU A 212 15.93 9.20 -6.49
CA LEU A 212 16.85 8.62 -5.50
C LEU A 212 16.62 9.28 -4.13
N ILE A 213 16.65 8.47 -3.07
CA ILE A 213 16.52 8.91 -1.68
C ILE A 213 17.76 8.44 -0.92
N GLU A 214 18.62 9.37 -0.53
CA GLU A 214 19.56 9.21 0.58
C GLU A 214 18.90 9.77 1.86
N ILE A 215 19.01 9.05 2.98
CA ILE A 215 18.70 9.62 4.31
C ILE A 215 19.99 9.73 5.09
N SER A 216 20.25 10.92 5.60
CA SER A 216 21.32 11.21 6.56
C SER A 216 20.68 11.47 7.92
N PHE A 217 21.31 11.00 8.98
CA PHE A 217 20.91 11.27 10.36
C PHE A 217 22.13 11.79 11.12
N LYS A 218 21.94 12.84 11.91
CA LYS A 218 22.99 13.48 12.72
C LYS A 218 22.51 13.65 14.14
N ASP A 219 23.27 13.10 15.08
CA ASP A 219 23.12 13.16 16.53
C ASP A 219 21.73 12.70 17.01
N LEU A 220 21.11 11.80 16.24
CA LEU A 220 19.73 11.38 16.41
C LEU A 220 19.55 10.70 17.77
N THR A 221 18.76 11.35 18.62
CA THR A 221 18.54 10.97 20.01
C THR A 221 17.03 10.95 20.28
N LEU A 222 16.57 9.90 20.97
CA LEU A 222 15.15 9.69 21.28
C LEU A 222 14.97 9.50 22.78
N THR A 223 14.22 10.38 23.44
CA THR A 223 13.80 10.20 24.84
C THR A 223 12.31 9.89 24.94
N LEU A 224 11.96 8.78 25.58
CA LEU A 224 10.58 8.41 25.85
C LEU A 224 10.00 9.34 26.93
N LYS A 225 9.06 10.21 26.54
CA LYS A 225 8.57 11.31 27.39
C LYS A 225 8.04 10.85 28.75
N ALA A 226 7.34 9.71 28.79
CA ALA A 226 6.72 9.18 30.01
C ALA A 226 7.71 8.81 31.13
N GLN A 227 8.92 8.39 30.78
CA GLN A 227 9.94 7.87 31.72
C GLN A 227 11.26 8.68 31.67
N ASN A 228 11.29 9.76 30.87
CA ASN A 228 12.50 10.49 30.44
C ASN A 228 13.67 9.58 29.99
N LYS A 229 13.35 8.40 29.43
CA LYS A 229 14.33 7.34 29.16
C LYS A 229 14.85 7.44 27.73
N HIS A 230 16.14 7.60 27.56
CA HIS A 230 16.79 7.53 26.25
C HIS A 230 16.64 6.10 25.66
N ILE A 231 16.09 6.00 24.44
CA ILE A 231 16.01 4.76 23.64
C ILE A 231 17.09 4.73 22.56
N LEU A 232 17.41 5.89 21.96
CA LEU A 232 18.55 6.10 21.07
C LEU A 232 19.35 7.31 21.54
N ARG A 233 20.66 7.30 21.30
CA ARG A 233 21.60 8.35 21.73
C ARG A 233 22.64 8.62 20.63
N CYS A 234 22.70 9.87 20.17
CA CYS A 234 23.72 10.40 19.26
C CYS A 234 23.99 9.53 18.02
N VAL A 235 22.93 8.95 17.44
CA VAL A 235 23.04 8.09 16.26
C VAL A 235 23.29 8.95 15.02
N THR A 236 24.46 8.76 14.40
CA THR A 236 24.93 9.54 13.23
C THR A 236 25.33 8.60 12.09
N GLY A 237 24.95 8.95 10.85
CA GLY A 237 25.19 8.11 9.68
C GLY A 237 24.38 8.50 8.43
N LYS A 238 24.47 7.67 7.39
CA LYS A 238 23.85 7.85 6.06
C LYS A 238 23.47 6.49 5.46
N ILE A 239 22.21 6.32 5.02
CA ILE A 239 21.74 5.18 4.21
C ILE A 239 21.49 5.62 2.77
N LYS A 240 22.09 4.92 1.80
CA LYS A 240 22.26 5.40 0.42
C LYS A 240 21.37 4.67 -0.59
N PRO A 241 20.92 5.35 -1.67
CA PRO A 241 20.13 4.73 -2.72
C PRO A 241 20.91 3.64 -3.45
N GLY A 242 20.21 2.54 -3.79
CA GLY A 242 20.78 1.40 -4.50
C GLY A 242 21.56 0.40 -3.65
N ARG A 243 21.52 0.55 -2.31
CA ARG A 243 22.17 -0.35 -1.34
C ARG A 243 21.14 -0.97 -0.38
N ILE A 244 21.49 -2.12 0.18
CA ILE A 244 20.77 -2.76 1.28
C ILE A 244 21.59 -2.56 2.58
N THR A 245 21.05 -1.76 3.49
CA THR A 245 21.57 -1.59 4.85
C THR A 245 20.84 -2.52 5.81
N ALA A 246 21.58 -3.42 6.48
CA ALA A 246 21.08 -4.17 7.62
C ALA A 246 21.20 -3.35 8.92
N VAL A 247 20.21 -3.46 9.79
CA VAL A 247 20.23 -2.93 11.16
C VAL A 247 20.22 -4.12 12.12
N MET A 248 21.30 -4.31 12.87
CA MET A 248 21.49 -5.41 13.82
C MET A 248 21.83 -4.88 15.22
N GLY A 249 21.79 -5.76 16.22
CA GLY A 249 21.98 -5.44 17.64
C GLY A 249 21.15 -6.37 18.53
N PRO A 250 21.45 -6.48 19.84
CA PRO A 250 20.70 -7.35 20.76
C PRO A 250 19.25 -6.88 20.98
N SER A 251 18.50 -7.63 21.78
CA SER A 251 17.17 -7.22 22.22
C SER A 251 17.25 -5.93 23.06
N GLY A 252 16.29 -5.02 22.88
CA GLY A 252 16.30 -3.72 23.54
C GLY A 252 17.27 -2.67 22.98
N ALA A 253 18.08 -2.98 21.96
CA ALA A 253 19.03 -2.04 21.33
C ALA A 253 18.39 -0.93 20.45
N GLY A 254 17.09 -0.65 20.58
CA GLY A 254 16.40 0.43 19.86
C GLY A 254 16.17 0.19 18.35
N LYS A 255 16.46 -1.00 17.80
CA LYS A 255 16.37 -1.36 16.37
C LYS A 255 15.08 -0.87 15.67
N THR A 256 13.92 -1.33 16.13
CA THR A 256 12.60 -0.92 15.62
C THR A 256 12.30 0.56 15.86
N THR A 257 12.83 1.15 16.94
CA THR A 257 12.68 2.58 17.25
C THR A 257 13.47 3.46 16.28
N PHE A 258 14.65 3.01 15.85
CA PHE A 258 15.46 3.64 14.81
C PHE A 258 14.73 3.63 13.46
N LEU A 259 14.24 2.48 12.99
CA LEU A 259 13.42 2.43 11.77
C LEU A 259 12.15 3.29 11.89
N SER A 260 11.50 3.29 13.05
CA SER A 260 10.32 4.12 13.30
C SER A 260 10.66 5.61 13.25
N SER A 261 11.84 6.03 13.74
CA SER A 261 12.30 7.42 13.67
C SER A 261 12.61 7.84 12.23
N LEU A 262 13.36 7.03 11.48
CA LEU A 262 13.60 7.25 10.04
C LEU A 262 12.30 7.34 9.22
N ALA A 263 11.25 6.63 9.63
CA ALA A 263 9.92 6.66 9.01
C ALA A 263 9.00 7.79 9.50
N GLY A 264 9.42 8.63 10.47
CA GLY A 264 8.60 9.70 11.06
C GLY A 264 7.49 9.19 12.00
N LYS A 265 7.69 8.02 12.61
CA LYS A 265 6.71 7.30 13.44
C LYS A 265 7.14 7.17 14.92
N ALA A 266 8.13 7.94 15.37
CA ALA A 266 8.60 7.96 16.76
C ALA A 266 7.66 8.71 17.72
N PHE A 267 6.36 8.39 17.70
CA PHE A 267 5.33 9.03 18.52
C PHE A 267 5.60 8.83 20.02
N GLY A 268 5.43 9.89 20.83
CA GLY A 268 5.68 9.83 22.27
C GLY A 268 7.15 9.89 22.70
N CYS A 269 8.08 9.97 21.74
CA CYS A 269 9.47 10.36 22.00
C CYS A 269 9.62 11.87 21.81
N SER A 270 10.51 12.51 22.59
CA SER A 270 11.17 13.72 22.12
C SER A 270 12.29 13.31 21.16
N VAL A 271 12.45 14.06 20.06
CA VAL A 271 13.47 13.79 19.04
C VAL A 271 14.44 14.97 19.03
N THR A 272 15.72 14.70 19.24
CA THR A 272 16.80 15.69 19.05
C THR A 272 17.83 15.14 18.06
N GLY A 273 18.69 16.04 17.54
CA GLY A 273 19.44 15.80 16.30
C GLY A 273 18.64 16.18 15.05
N SER A 274 19.04 15.69 13.89
CA SER A 274 18.37 15.96 12.61
C SER A 274 18.33 14.74 11.68
N ILE A 275 17.29 14.67 10.84
CA ILE A 275 17.15 13.70 9.76
C ILE A 275 17.03 14.51 8.47
N LEU A 276 17.94 14.29 7.52
CA LEU A 276 18.05 15.01 6.26
C LEU A 276 17.79 14.05 5.10
N ILE A 277 16.98 14.47 4.13
CA ILE A 277 16.61 13.70 2.93
C ILE A 277 17.29 14.36 1.74
N ASN A 278 18.18 13.63 1.04
CA ASN A 278 19.06 14.19 0.01
C ASN A 278 19.78 15.48 0.50
N ASP A 279 20.32 15.41 1.72
CA ASP A 279 20.97 16.50 2.48
C ASP A 279 20.08 17.73 2.79
N ARG A 280 18.76 17.64 2.62
CA ARG A 280 17.78 18.70 2.96
C ARG A 280 16.99 18.39 4.22
N ASN A 281 16.69 19.40 5.04
CA ASN A 281 15.83 19.28 6.21
C ASN A 281 14.34 19.28 5.82
N GLU A 282 13.92 18.26 5.07
CA GLU A 282 12.53 18.06 4.63
C GLU A 282 11.87 16.92 5.41
N SER A 283 10.60 17.08 5.78
CA SER A 283 9.90 16.04 6.54
C SER A 283 9.70 14.77 5.71
N ILE A 284 9.95 13.61 6.31
CA ILE A 284 9.75 12.29 5.68
C ILE A 284 8.30 12.07 5.19
N HIS A 285 7.33 12.72 5.82
CA HIS A 285 5.92 12.72 5.40
C HIS A 285 5.70 13.37 4.01
N SER A 286 6.54 14.33 3.60
CA SER A 286 6.54 14.92 2.25
C SER A 286 6.81 13.89 1.14
N PHE A 287 7.34 12.71 1.50
CA PHE A 287 7.70 11.63 0.58
C PHE A 287 6.85 10.35 0.76
N LYS A 288 5.76 10.41 1.56
CA LYS A 288 4.87 9.28 1.92
C LYS A 288 4.36 8.45 0.72
N LYS A 289 4.30 9.02 -0.49
CA LYS A 289 3.88 8.33 -1.73
C LYS A 289 4.96 7.50 -2.43
N ILE A 290 6.24 7.62 -2.02
CA ILE A 290 7.39 6.88 -2.58
C ILE A 290 8.19 6.12 -1.52
N ILE A 291 7.79 6.18 -0.25
CA ILE A 291 8.37 5.40 0.85
C ILE A 291 7.46 4.21 1.16
N GLY A 292 8.02 2.99 1.16
CA GLY A 292 7.38 1.80 1.68
C GLY A 292 7.82 1.51 3.12
N PHE A 293 6.89 1.06 3.97
CA PHE A 293 7.17 0.65 5.34
C PHE A 293 6.48 -0.68 5.64
N VAL A 294 7.28 -1.73 5.86
CA VAL A 294 6.81 -3.07 6.26
C VAL A 294 6.95 -3.20 7.78
N PRO A 295 5.85 -3.25 8.55
CA PRO A 295 5.91 -3.50 10.00
C PRO A 295 6.27 -4.96 10.30
N GLN A 296 6.72 -5.22 11.53
CA GLN A 296 6.99 -6.56 12.05
C GLN A 296 5.75 -7.48 11.90
N ASP A 297 4.56 -6.95 12.21
CA ASP A 297 3.26 -7.64 12.13
C ASP A 297 2.76 -7.88 10.69
N ASP A 298 2.18 -9.07 10.45
CA ASP A 298 1.59 -9.48 9.18
C ASP A 298 0.17 -8.93 8.93
N ILE A 299 0.04 -7.61 8.93
CA ILE A 299 -1.25 -6.91 8.73
C ILE A 299 -1.66 -6.98 7.24
N VAL A 300 -2.35 -8.06 6.83
CA VAL A 300 -2.80 -8.37 5.45
C VAL A 300 -4.27 -8.83 5.45
N HIS A 301 -5.05 -8.54 4.40
CA HIS A 301 -6.47 -8.95 4.34
C HIS A 301 -6.60 -10.46 4.12
N GLY A 302 -6.94 -11.20 5.18
CA GLY A 302 -7.15 -12.66 5.13
C GLY A 302 -8.27 -13.12 4.19
N ASN A 303 -9.36 -12.33 4.12
CA ASN A 303 -10.55 -12.61 3.28
C ASN A 303 -10.32 -12.34 1.77
N LEU A 304 -9.09 -12.01 1.36
CA LEU A 304 -8.69 -11.72 -0.02
C LEU A 304 -7.57 -12.67 -0.47
N THR A 305 -7.46 -12.91 -1.78
CA THR A 305 -6.33 -13.70 -2.31
C THR A 305 -5.03 -12.90 -2.28
N VAL A 306 -3.90 -13.59 -2.47
CA VAL A 306 -2.58 -12.95 -2.63
C VAL A 306 -2.59 -11.95 -3.78
N GLU A 307 -3.09 -12.34 -4.96
CA GLU A 307 -3.24 -11.44 -6.11
C GLU A 307 -4.19 -10.27 -5.82
N GLU A 308 -5.30 -10.48 -5.11
CA GLU A 308 -6.25 -9.42 -4.77
C GLU A 308 -5.68 -8.37 -3.82
N ASN A 309 -4.89 -8.79 -2.81
CA ASN A 309 -4.18 -7.90 -1.90
C ASN A 309 -3.17 -7.01 -2.66
N LEU A 310 -2.30 -7.64 -3.46
CA LEU A 310 -1.27 -6.95 -4.23
C LEU A 310 -1.89 -6.03 -5.30
N TRP A 311 -2.88 -6.52 -6.05
CA TRP A 311 -3.60 -5.73 -7.05
C TRP A 311 -4.35 -4.54 -6.45
N PHE A 312 -4.89 -4.66 -5.24
CA PHE A 312 -5.50 -3.52 -4.54
C PHE A 312 -4.46 -2.44 -4.17
N SER A 313 -3.31 -2.83 -3.61
CA SER A 313 -2.21 -1.87 -3.33
C SER A 313 -1.74 -1.17 -4.61
N ALA A 314 -1.56 -1.94 -5.70
CA ALA A 314 -1.25 -1.42 -7.03
C ALA A 314 -2.31 -0.43 -7.54
N GLN A 315 -3.60 -0.72 -7.29
CA GLN A 315 -4.71 0.12 -7.72
C GLN A 315 -4.75 1.47 -7.00
N CYS A 316 -4.37 1.53 -5.72
CA CYS A 316 -4.40 2.76 -4.92
C CYS A 316 -3.08 3.56 -4.87
N ARG A 317 -1.90 2.93 -5.05
CA ARG A 317 -0.59 3.59 -4.80
C ARG A 317 0.31 3.81 -6.04
N LEU A 318 0.17 3.02 -7.11
CA LEU A 318 0.91 3.29 -8.36
C LEU A 318 0.45 4.60 -9.02
N SER A 319 1.33 5.20 -9.84
CA SER A 319 1.02 6.45 -10.55
C SER A 319 -0.29 6.38 -11.33
N ALA A 320 -1.09 7.44 -11.24
CA ALA A 320 -2.39 7.58 -11.90
C ALA A 320 -2.28 7.62 -13.44
N ASP A 321 -1.10 7.99 -13.94
CA ASP A 321 -0.76 8.10 -15.36
C ASP A 321 -0.32 6.74 -15.96
N LEU A 322 -0.12 5.72 -15.11
CA LEU A 322 0.39 4.41 -15.53
C LEU A 322 -0.70 3.59 -16.26
N SER A 323 -0.36 3.08 -17.44
CA SER A 323 -1.32 2.35 -18.26
C SER A 323 -1.76 1.02 -17.62
N LYS A 324 -2.98 0.59 -17.91
CA LYS A 324 -3.53 -0.70 -17.42
C LYS A 324 -2.59 -1.90 -17.65
N PRO A 325 -2.00 -2.13 -18.85
CA PRO A 325 -1.07 -3.24 -19.04
C PRO A 325 0.18 -3.13 -18.17
N ASP A 326 0.77 -1.94 -18.01
CA ASP A 326 1.98 -1.76 -17.20
C ASP A 326 1.73 -2.09 -15.72
N ARG A 327 0.55 -1.74 -15.19
CA ARG A 327 0.15 -2.10 -13.81
C ARG A 327 0.07 -3.61 -13.61
N VAL A 328 -0.31 -4.39 -14.63
CA VAL A 328 -0.25 -5.86 -14.59
C VAL A 328 1.20 -6.34 -14.58
N LEU A 329 2.08 -5.74 -15.39
CA LEU A 329 3.50 -6.10 -15.41
C LEU A 329 4.20 -5.83 -14.06
N VAL A 330 3.87 -4.73 -13.37
CA VAL A 330 4.38 -4.45 -12.01
C VAL A 330 3.93 -5.51 -11.00
N VAL A 331 2.63 -5.83 -10.95
CA VAL A 331 2.10 -6.79 -9.96
C VAL A 331 2.63 -8.20 -10.22
N GLU A 332 2.68 -8.65 -11.47
CA GLU A 332 3.23 -9.96 -11.83
C GLU A 332 4.75 -10.05 -11.57
N ARG A 333 5.51 -8.97 -11.79
CA ARG A 333 6.95 -8.87 -11.44
C ARG A 333 7.16 -9.17 -9.96
N VAL A 334 6.37 -8.56 -9.08
CA VAL A 334 6.49 -8.78 -7.62
C VAL A 334 6.01 -10.17 -7.20
N ILE A 335 4.93 -10.71 -7.79
CA ILE A 335 4.48 -12.09 -7.54
C ILE A 335 5.55 -13.11 -7.98
N GLU A 336 6.23 -12.89 -9.11
CA GLU A 336 7.35 -13.73 -9.56
C GLU A 336 8.57 -13.60 -8.63
N PHE A 337 9.01 -12.38 -8.33
CA PHE A 337 10.25 -12.14 -7.58
C PHE A 337 10.17 -12.66 -6.14
N LEU A 338 8.99 -12.60 -5.50
CA LEU A 338 8.76 -13.14 -4.17
C LEU A 338 8.44 -14.65 -4.15
N GLY A 339 8.33 -15.30 -5.31
CA GLY A 339 7.97 -16.72 -5.42
C GLY A 339 6.53 -17.04 -5.01
N LEU A 340 5.59 -16.11 -5.21
CA LEU A 340 4.19 -16.22 -4.80
C LEU A 340 3.26 -16.80 -5.89
N GLN A 341 3.80 -17.18 -7.05
CA GLN A 341 3.00 -17.63 -8.21
C GLN A 341 2.12 -18.87 -7.91
N SER A 342 2.58 -19.81 -7.09
CA SER A 342 1.79 -21.01 -6.71
C SER A 342 0.61 -20.70 -5.80
N VAL A 343 0.65 -19.61 -5.04
CA VAL A 343 -0.38 -19.20 -4.07
C VAL A 343 -1.15 -17.94 -4.48
N ARG A 344 -0.97 -17.45 -5.72
CA ARG A 344 -1.58 -16.20 -6.22
C ARG A 344 -3.11 -16.13 -6.05
N ASN A 345 -3.78 -17.27 -6.26
CA ASN A 345 -5.23 -17.41 -6.18
C ASN A 345 -5.70 -17.93 -4.80
N SER A 346 -4.79 -18.34 -3.92
CA SER A 346 -5.11 -18.76 -2.56
C SER A 346 -5.53 -17.56 -1.70
N LEU A 347 -6.51 -17.75 -0.83
CA LEU A 347 -6.84 -16.79 0.23
C LEU A 347 -5.66 -16.69 1.20
N VAL A 348 -5.36 -15.47 1.67
CA VAL A 348 -4.29 -15.28 2.67
C VAL A 348 -4.64 -15.95 4.00
N GLY A 349 -5.94 -15.97 4.36
CA GLY A 349 -6.44 -16.60 5.57
C GLY A 349 -6.42 -15.70 6.80
N THR A 350 -7.25 -16.04 7.78
CA THR A 350 -7.30 -15.40 9.11
C THR A 350 -6.76 -16.35 10.17
N VAL A 351 -6.83 -15.98 11.46
CA VAL A 351 -6.52 -16.91 12.56
C VAL A 351 -7.53 -18.07 12.61
N GLU A 352 -8.79 -17.79 12.29
CA GLU A 352 -9.89 -18.77 12.23
C GLU A 352 -9.83 -19.64 10.97
N ASN A 353 -9.58 -19.01 9.80
CA ASN A 353 -9.63 -19.65 8.50
C ASN A 353 -8.22 -19.79 7.90
N ARG A 354 -7.63 -20.98 8.03
CA ARG A 354 -6.29 -21.30 7.51
C ARG A 354 -6.16 -20.98 6.01
N GLY A 355 -5.13 -20.22 5.66
CA GLY A 355 -4.78 -19.85 4.28
C GLY A 355 -3.33 -20.20 3.93
N VAL A 356 -2.58 -19.22 3.42
CA VAL A 356 -1.14 -19.38 3.08
C VAL A 356 -0.26 -19.57 4.32
N SER A 357 0.96 -20.08 4.15
CA SER A 357 1.90 -20.25 5.27
C SER A 357 2.42 -18.91 5.82
N GLY A 358 2.94 -18.88 7.05
CA GLY A 358 3.49 -17.67 7.67
C GLY A 358 4.56 -16.99 6.80
N GLY A 359 5.59 -17.72 6.37
CA GLY A 359 6.61 -17.22 5.45
C GLY A 359 6.12 -16.86 4.03
N GLN A 360 4.93 -17.32 3.61
CA GLN A 360 4.25 -16.81 2.42
C GLN A 360 3.55 -15.49 2.74
N ARG A 361 2.79 -15.40 3.84
CA ARG A 361 2.09 -14.19 4.30
C ARG A 361 3.06 -13.02 4.55
N LYS A 362 4.20 -13.27 5.19
CA LYS A 362 5.27 -12.27 5.38
C LYS A 362 5.83 -11.77 4.04
N ARG A 363 5.94 -12.62 3.02
CA ARG A 363 6.28 -12.18 1.65
C ARG A 363 5.15 -11.36 1.00
N VAL A 364 3.87 -11.70 1.21
CA VAL A 364 2.74 -10.86 0.76
C VAL A 364 2.77 -9.49 1.47
N ASN A 365 3.08 -9.46 2.76
CA ASN A 365 3.23 -8.25 3.59
C ASN A 365 4.32 -7.31 3.02
N VAL A 366 5.48 -7.84 2.61
CA VAL A 366 6.51 -7.07 1.88
C VAL A 366 6.03 -6.66 0.48
N GLY A 367 5.36 -7.56 -0.23
CA GLY A 367 4.84 -7.32 -1.58
C GLY A 367 3.85 -6.16 -1.67
N LEU A 368 3.03 -5.94 -0.63
CA LEU A 368 2.11 -4.79 -0.54
C LEU A 368 2.82 -3.44 -0.65
N GLU A 369 4.07 -3.34 -0.18
CA GLU A 369 4.90 -2.14 -0.29
C GLU A 369 5.72 -2.12 -1.59
N MET A 370 6.34 -3.25 -1.98
CA MET A 370 7.11 -3.35 -3.24
C MET A 370 6.27 -3.01 -4.48
N VAL A 371 5.00 -3.47 -4.52
CA VAL A 371 4.08 -3.26 -5.66
C VAL A 371 3.82 -1.78 -5.97
N MET A 372 4.06 -0.86 -5.03
CA MET A 372 3.95 0.57 -5.33
C MET A 372 5.20 1.17 -5.99
N GLU A 373 6.20 0.39 -6.40
CA GLU A 373 7.50 0.87 -6.91
C GLU A 373 8.10 1.97 -6.00
N PRO A 374 8.47 1.64 -4.75
CA PRO A 374 9.05 2.59 -3.81
C PRO A 374 10.45 3.05 -4.24
N SER A 375 10.92 4.15 -3.64
CA SER A 375 12.27 4.70 -3.78
C SER A 375 13.11 4.53 -2.51
N LEU A 376 12.42 4.44 -1.36
CA LEU A 376 12.95 3.96 -0.09
C LEU A 376 12.02 2.86 0.43
N LEU A 377 12.57 1.75 0.91
CA LEU A 377 11.83 0.66 1.52
C LEU A 377 12.43 0.32 2.88
N ILE A 378 11.65 0.58 3.93
CA ILE A 378 11.99 0.24 5.32
C ILE A 378 11.28 -1.06 5.69
N LEU A 379 12.00 -2.03 6.26
CA LEU A 379 11.42 -3.32 6.67
C LEU A 379 11.83 -3.71 8.09
N ASP A 380 10.85 -3.95 8.95
CA ASP A 380 11.08 -4.40 10.33
C ASP A 380 10.97 -5.94 10.40
N GLU A 381 12.11 -6.59 10.68
CA GLU A 381 12.29 -8.06 10.71
C GLU A 381 11.61 -8.85 9.57
N PRO A 382 11.90 -8.56 8.28
CA PRO A 382 11.22 -9.20 7.14
C PRO A 382 11.55 -10.69 6.98
N THR A 383 12.63 -11.17 7.59
CA THR A 383 13.07 -12.58 7.58
C THR A 383 12.61 -13.38 8.80
N SER A 384 12.01 -12.74 9.82
CA SER A 384 11.51 -13.46 11.00
C SER A 384 10.35 -14.39 10.61
N GLY A 385 10.43 -15.66 11.06
CA GLY A 385 9.48 -16.71 10.70
C GLY A 385 9.62 -17.29 9.27
N LEU A 386 10.72 -17.02 8.56
CA LEU A 386 11.05 -17.65 7.28
C LEU A 386 12.16 -18.69 7.43
N ASP A 387 12.09 -19.76 6.65
CA ASP A 387 13.21 -20.67 6.42
C ASP A 387 14.36 -19.97 5.65
N SER A 388 15.56 -20.52 5.74
CA SER A 388 16.77 -19.96 5.11
C SER A 388 16.63 -19.75 3.59
N ALA A 389 15.92 -20.64 2.87
CA ALA A 389 15.76 -20.54 1.42
C ALA A 389 14.72 -19.47 1.03
N SER A 390 13.60 -19.37 1.75
CA SER A 390 12.64 -18.27 1.60
C SER A 390 13.27 -16.91 1.94
N SER A 391 14.10 -16.85 2.99
CA SER A 391 14.84 -15.64 3.37
C SER A 391 15.84 -15.21 2.28
N GLN A 392 16.60 -16.15 1.72
CA GLN A 392 17.48 -15.86 0.58
C GLN A 392 16.68 -15.41 -0.67
N LEU A 393 15.54 -16.02 -0.96
CA LEU A 393 14.69 -15.61 -2.08
C LEU A 393 14.15 -14.18 -1.90
N LEU A 394 13.70 -13.85 -0.68
CA LEU A 394 13.26 -12.50 -0.33
C LEU A 394 14.40 -11.49 -0.48
N LEU A 395 15.60 -11.78 0.04
CA LEU A 395 16.74 -10.87 -0.05
C LEU A 395 17.25 -10.73 -1.50
N ARG A 396 17.15 -11.79 -2.33
CA ARG A 396 17.36 -11.72 -3.79
C ARG A 396 16.33 -10.84 -4.50
N ALA A 397 15.07 -10.81 -4.04
CA ALA A 397 14.04 -9.92 -4.57
C ALA A 397 14.33 -8.45 -4.21
N LEU A 398 14.65 -8.17 -2.93
CA LEU A 398 15.06 -6.85 -2.46
C LEU A 398 16.32 -6.35 -3.20
N ARG A 399 17.31 -7.22 -3.42
CA ARG A 399 18.52 -6.89 -4.20
C ARG A 399 18.24 -6.47 -5.64
N ARG A 400 17.16 -6.96 -6.27
CA ARG A 400 16.74 -6.48 -7.61
C ARG A 400 16.17 -5.07 -7.56
N GLU A 401 15.36 -4.75 -6.56
CA GLU A 401 14.84 -3.39 -6.35
C GLU A 401 15.99 -2.41 -6.05
N ALA A 402 16.98 -2.80 -5.23
CA ALA A 402 18.19 -2.00 -5.00
C ALA A 402 18.94 -1.71 -6.32
N LEU A 403 19.10 -2.68 -7.22
CA LEU A 403 19.72 -2.48 -8.55
C LEU A 403 18.87 -1.63 -9.54
N GLU A 404 17.63 -1.28 -9.17
CA GLU A 404 16.79 -0.25 -9.83
C GLU A 404 16.90 1.14 -9.15
N GLY A 405 17.73 1.29 -8.10
CA GLY A 405 18.02 2.55 -7.41
C GLY A 405 17.32 2.74 -6.06
N VAL A 406 16.61 1.72 -5.55
CA VAL A 406 15.89 1.80 -4.27
C VAL A 406 16.88 1.78 -3.10
N ASN A 407 16.66 2.66 -2.12
CA ASN A 407 17.31 2.59 -0.80
C ASN A 407 16.57 1.56 0.07
N ILE A 408 17.24 0.54 0.58
CA ILE A 408 16.61 -0.52 1.39
C ILE A 408 17.26 -0.58 2.76
N CYS A 409 16.48 -0.36 3.80
CA CYS A 409 16.92 -0.46 5.18
C CYS A 409 16.07 -1.50 5.91
N MET A 410 16.69 -2.52 6.51
CA MET A 410 15.97 -3.59 7.19
C MET A 410 16.58 -4.00 8.52
N VAL A 411 15.75 -4.18 9.54
CA VAL A 411 16.15 -4.81 10.80
C VAL A 411 16.25 -6.31 10.61
N VAL A 412 17.33 -6.90 11.11
CA VAL A 412 17.63 -8.33 10.96
C VAL A 412 18.00 -8.92 12.32
N HIS A 413 17.39 -10.06 12.65
CA HIS A 413 17.73 -10.86 13.82
C HIS A 413 18.52 -12.09 13.37
N GLN A 414 19.71 -12.31 13.95
CA GLN A 414 20.57 -13.51 13.76
C GLN A 414 20.58 -14.07 12.32
N PRO A 415 21.09 -13.32 11.33
CA PRO A 415 21.20 -13.82 9.96
C PRO A 415 22.31 -14.86 9.85
N SER A 416 22.03 -15.95 9.11
CA SER A 416 23.09 -16.88 8.67
C SER A 416 24.11 -16.17 7.77
N TYR A 417 25.36 -16.63 7.78
CA TYR A 417 26.46 -16.03 7.04
C TYR A 417 26.14 -15.73 5.56
N ALA A 418 25.44 -16.66 4.89
CA ALA A 418 25.03 -16.51 3.49
C ALA A 418 23.96 -15.42 3.25
N LEU A 419 23.21 -15.02 4.28
CA LEU A 419 22.36 -13.82 4.25
C LEU A 419 23.16 -12.57 4.61
N PHE A 420 24.11 -12.68 5.55
CA PHE A 420 24.94 -11.55 5.97
C PHE A 420 25.81 -11.00 4.82
N GLN A 421 26.47 -11.89 4.06
CA GLN A 421 27.23 -11.53 2.85
C GLN A 421 26.39 -10.87 1.74
N MET A 422 25.05 -10.88 1.84
CA MET A 422 24.16 -10.24 0.87
C MET A 422 23.79 -8.79 1.23
N PHE A 423 24.25 -8.24 2.35
CA PHE A 423 24.10 -6.83 2.70
C PHE A 423 25.25 -5.97 2.16
N ASP A 424 24.97 -4.70 1.87
CA ASP A 424 25.99 -3.75 1.42
C ASP A 424 26.58 -2.95 2.58
N ASP A 425 25.70 -2.52 3.49
CA ASP A 425 26.03 -1.73 4.68
C ASP A 425 25.44 -2.40 5.93
N LEU A 426 26.06 -2.15 7.06
CA LEU A 426 25.63 -2.57 8.38
C LEU A 426 25.56 -1.37 9.32
N ILE A 427 24.45 -1.25 10.05
CA ILE A 427 24.31 -0.45 11.26
C ILE A 427 24.20 -1.44 12.43
N LEU A 428 25.15 -1.38 13.36
CA LEU A 428 25.16 -2.21 14.56
C LEU A 428 24.88 -1.33 15.79
N LEU A 429 23.79 -1.61 16.50
CA LEU A 429 23.34 -0.86 17.67
C LEU A 429 23.58 -1.66 18.95
N GLY A 430 24.16 -1.01 19.97
CA GLY A 430 24.33 -1.55 21.31
C GLY A 430 23.13 -1.30 22.23
N LYS A 431 23.16 -1.90 23.44
CA LYS A 431 22.19 -1.62 24.51
C LYS A 431 22.17 -0.10 24.81
N GLY A 432 20.98 0.47 24.96
CA GLY A 432 20.78 1.93 25.08
C GLY A 432 20.73 2.70 23.75
N GLY A 433 20.79 2.01 22.61
CA GLY A 433 20.60 2.60 21.28
C GLY A 433 21.74 3.50 20.82
N LEU A 434 22.96 3.09 21.15
CA LEU A 434 24.21 3.70 20.72
C LEU A 434 24.75 2.96 19.48
N THR A 435 25.38 3.67 18.54
CA THR A 435 26.03 3.04 17.38
C THR A 435 27.38 2.45 17.75
N VAL A 436 27.61 1.18 17.41
CA VAL A 436 28.88 0.44 17.59
C VAL A 436 29.65 0.33 16.28
N TYR A 437 28.92 0.27 15.16
CA TYR A 437 29.48 0.27 13.82
C TYR A 437 28.44 0.83 12.84
N HIS A 438 28.87 1.68 11.91
CA HIS A 438 28.10 2.04 10.72
C HIS A 438 29.03 2.13 9.52
N GLY A 439 28.92 1.18 8.59
CA GLY A 439 29.82 1.08 7.44
C GLY A 439 29.47 -0.07 6.51
N SER A 440 30.38 -0.42 5.60
CA SER A 440 30.17 -1.54 4.66
C SER A 440 30.18 -2.88 5.40
N ALA A 441 29.23 -3.78 5.07
CA ALA A 441 29.15 -5.09 5.72
C ALA A 441 30.43 -5.93 5.55
N MET A 442 31.23 -5.69 4.51
CA MET A 442 32.53 -6.35 4.29
C MET A 442 33.67 -5.83 5.17
N LYS A 443 33.53 -4.66 5.80
CA LYS A 443 34.58 -4.02 6.62
C LYS A 443 34.33 -4.10 8.13
N VAL A 444 33.29 -4.82 8.57
CA VAL A 444 33.01 -4.98 10.00
C VAL A 444 34.06 -5.87 10.68
N GLU A 445 34.50 -6.94 10.02
CA GLU A 445 35.49 -7.89 10.55
C GLU A 445 36.89 -7.24 10.67
N GLU A 446 37.24 -6.37 9.71
CA GLU A 446 38.43 -5.50 9.72
C GLU A 446 38.40 -4.52 10.91
N TYR A 447 37.25 -3.88 11.16
CA TYR A 447 37.06 -2.94 12.28
C TYR A 447 37.16 -3.64 13.64
N PHE A 448 36.51 -4.79 13.84
CA PHE A 448 36.58 -5.52 15.11
C PHE A 448 37.98 -6.10 15.36
N SER A 449 38.67 -6.63 14.35
CA SER A 449 40.07 -7.04 14.46
C SER A 449 40.98 -5.85 14.83
N GLY A 450 40.71 -4.65 14.30
CA GLY A 450 41.40 -3.40 14.66
C GLY A 450 41.18 -2.95 16.12
N LEU A 451 40.14 -3.45 16.79
CA LEU A 451 39.92 -3.29 18.24
C LEU A 451 40.54 -4.44 19.07
N GLY A 452 41.25 -5.38 18.45
CA GLY A 452 41.75 -6.61 19.08
C GLY A 452 40.71 -7.73 19.21
N ILE A 453 39.56 -7.60 18.56
CA ILE A 453 38.42 -8.53 18.65
C ILE A 453 38.40 -9.43 17.40
N ASN A 454 39.26 -10.46 17.42
CA ASN A 454 39.35 -11.45 16.36
C ASN A 454 38.22 -12.49 16.48
N ILE A 455 37.52 -12.75 15.37
CA ILE A 455 36.42 -13.72 15.33
C ILE A 455 37.00 -15.15 15.26
N PRO A 456 36.62 -16.08 16.15
CA PRO A 456 37.11 -17.46 16.09
C PRO A 456 36.63 -18.19 14.83
N GLU A 457 37.47 -19.09 14.30
CA GLU A 457 37.10 -19.92 13.16
C GLU A 457 35.80 -20.69 13.41
N ARG A 458 35.00 -20.85 12.34
CA ARG A 458 33.73 -21.62 12.31
C ARG A 458 32.57 -21.02 13.11
N ILE A 459 32.73 -19.87 13.77
CA ILE A 459 31.60 -19.10 14.33
C ILE A 459 30.98 -18.21 13.24
N ASN A 460 29.66 -17.98 13.30
CA ASN A 460 28.95 -17.05 12.40
C ASN A 460 29.20 -15.59 12.85
N PRO A 461 29.90 -14.74 12.09
CA PRO A 461 30.25 -13.37 12.50
C PRO A 461 29.08 -12.52 13.01
N PRO A 462 27.88 -12.50 12.38
CA PRO A 462 26.72 -11.78 12.89
C PRO A 462 26.35 -12.13 14.32
N ASP A 463 26.32 -13.41 14.65
CA ASP A 463 25.90 -13.88 15.98
C ASP A 463 26.98 -13.52 17.01
N TYR A 464 28.26 -13.69 16.67
CA TYR A 464 29.39 -13.26 17.51
C TYR A 464 29.33 -11.76 17.84
N PHE A 465 28.98 -10.90 16.88
CA PHE A 465 28.78 -9.46 17.13
C PHE A 465 27.58 -9.18 18.05
N ILE A 466 26.51 -10.00 18.03
CA ILE A 466 25.39 -9.87 18.96
C ILE A 466 25.81 -10.35 20.36
N ASP A 467 26.47 -11.49 20.48
CA ASP A 467 26.87 -12.10 21.76
C ASP A 467 27.84 -11.20 22.55
N ILE A 468 28.75 -10.51 21.86
CA ILE A 468 29.60 -9.46 22.46
C ILE A 468 28.74 -8.30 22.98
N LEU A 469 27.78 -7.80 22.20
CA LEU A 469 26.93 -6.65 22.59
C LEU A 469 25.83 -6.98 23.60
N GLU A 470 25.48 -8.26 23.72
CA GLU A 470 24.67 -8.80 24.80
C GLU A 470 25.49 -8.85 26.11
N GLY A 471 26.80 -9.08 26.00
CA GLY A 471 27.72 -9.31 27.12
C GLY A 471 27.90 -10.79 27.48
N ILE A 472 27.52 -11.70 26.58
CA ILE A 472 27.69 -13.16 26.72
C ILE A 472 29.16 -13.53 26.49
N ILE A 473 29.78 -12.94 25.46
CA ILE A 473 31.18 -13.14 25.12
C ILE A 473 31.97 -11.90 25.54
N VAL A 474 32.93 -12.07 26.44
CA VAL A 474 33.90 -11.02 26.80
C VAL A 474 35.07 -11.07 25.80
N PRO A 475 35.32 -10.00 25.02
CA PRO A 475 36.32 -10.03 23.96
C PRO A 475 37.76 -9.91 24.50
N GLY A 476 38.39 -11.06 24.71
CA GLY A 476 39.82 -11.23 25.00
C GLY A 476 40.17 -11.28 26.50
N GLY A 477 40.83 -12.36 26.91
CA GLY A 477 41.16 -12.62 28.32
C GLY A 477 42.18 -11.66 28.95
N ASN A 478 42.92 -10.90 28.13
CA ASN A 478 43.99 -9.99 28.58
C ASN A 478 43.74 -8.51 28.23
N SER A 479 42.67 -8.19 27.50
CA SER A 479 42.43 -6.85 26.91
C SER A 479 41.50 -5.94 27.73
N GLY A 480 40.84 -6.47 28.77
CA GLY A 480 39.95 -5.71 29.67
C GLY A 480 38.69 -5.11 29.03
N LEU A 481 38.43 -5.42 27.75
CA LEU A 481 37.61 -4.63 26.85
C LEU A 481 36.11 -4.87 27.08
N SER A 482 35.41 -3.92 27.72
CA SER A 482 33.98 -4.03 28.00
C SER A 482 33.12 -3.73 26.78
N TYR A 483 32.03 -4.49 26.60
CA TYR A 483 31.04 -4.23 25.55
C TYR A 483 30.41 -2.82 25.65
N LYS A 484 30.46 -2.19 26.83
CA LYS A 484 30.01 -0.81 27.08
C LYS A 484 30.89 0.25 26.43
N GLU A 485 32.16 -0.05 26.15
CA GLU A 485 33.13 0.89 25.56
C GLU A 485 33.01 0.96 24.03
N LEU A 486 32.56 -0.12 23.39
CA LEU A 486 32.52 -0.25 21.93
C LEU A 486 31.79 0.92 21.22
N PRO A 487 30.68 1.49 21.74
CA PRO A 487 30.08 2.68 21.15
C PRO A 487 30.90 3.97 21.37
N VAL A 488 31.63 4.08 22.49
CA VAL A 488 32.52 5.22 22.78
C VAL A 488 33.73 5.17 21.83
N ARG A 489 34.31 3.98 21.61
CA ARG A 489 35.36 3.76 20.61
C ARG A 489 34.89 4.06 19.19
N TRP A 490 33.64 3.72 18.85
CA TRP A 490 33.04 4.12 17.56
C TRP A 490 32.90 5.65 17.42
N MET A 491 32.51 6.36 18.48
CA MET A 491 32.46 7.83 18.48
C MET A 491 33.86 8.43 18.28
N LEU A 492 34.86 7.98 19.04
CA LEU A 492 36.26 8.42 18.92
C LEU A 492 36.82 8.18 17.51
N HIS A 493 36.66 6.97 16.97
CA HIS A 493 37.12 6.58 15.62
C HIS A 493 36.58 7.50 14.51
N ASN A 494 35.40 8.08 14.69
CA ASN A 494 34.75 8.94 13.69
C ASN A 494 34.75 10.44 14.07
N GLY A 495 35.38 10.82 15.19
CA GLY A 495 35.40 12.20 15.69
C GLY A 495 34.04 12.74 16.15
N TYR A 496 33.12 11.87 16.59
CA TYR A 496 31.79 12.27 17.06
C TYR A 496 31.80 12.74 18.53
N PRO A 497 30.95 13.72 18.91
CA PRO A 497 30.93 14.26 20.26
C PRO A 497 30.40 13.23 21.28
N ILE A 498 31.21 12.95 22.31
CA ILE A 498 30.85 12.02 23.38
C ILE A 498 29.90 12.70 24.39
N PRO A 499 28.72 12.11 24.68
CA PRO A 499 27.82 12.57 25.73
C PRO A 499 28.51 12.70 27.10
N HIS A 500 28.16 13.73 27.87
CA HIS A 500 28.81 14.01 29.15
C HIS A 500 28.70 12.85 30.16
N ASP A 501 27.60 12.10 30.16
CA ASP A 501 27.40 10.92 31.03
C ASP A 501 28.22 9.69 30.60
N MET A 502 28.93 9.76 29.46
CA MET A 502 29.83 8.71 28.96
C MET A 502 31.31 9.09 29.05
N ARG A 503 31.64 10.32 29.43
CA ARG A 503 33.04 10.79 29.55
C ARG A 503 33.79 10.17 30.71
N GLN A 504 33.12 9.86 31.82
CA GLN A 504 33.72 9.12 32.94
C GLN A 504 34.24 7.72 32.52
N HIS A 505 33.67 7.12 31.46
CA HIS A 505 34.17 5.90 30.85
C HIS A 505 35.22 6.14 29.74
N ALA A 506 35.38 7.38 29.26
CA ALA A 506 36.40 7.76 28.29
C ALA A 506 37.70 8.24 28.96
N GLU A 507 37.59 8.95 30.09
CA GLU A 507 38.71 9.49 30.88
C GLU A 507 39.63 8.37 31.42
N GLN A 508 39.10 7.15 31.63
CA GLN A 508 39.90 5.96 31.93
C GLN A 508 40.82 5.48 30.78
N PHE A 509 40.62 5.95 29.54
CA PHE A 509 41.48 5.61 28.40
C PHE A 509 42.60 6.63 28.18
N ASP A 510 42.36 7.92 28.42
CA ASP A 510 43.39 8.97 28.34
C ASP A 510 44.46 8.82 29.44
N MET A 511 44.13 8.20 30.59
CA MET A 511 45.10 7.87 31.65
C MET A 511 46.12 6.77 31.29
N SER A 512 46.16 6.31 30.04
CA SER A 512 47.34 5.61 29.50
C SER A 512 48.52 6.56 29.15
N LEU A 513 48.30 7.88 29.18
CA LEU A 513 49.29 8.90 28.76
C LEU A 513 49.45 10.11 29.71
N SER A 514 49.06 10.02 30.99
CA SER A 514 49.60 10.89 32.06
C SER A 514 49.40 10.30 33.46
N VAL A 515 50.18 10.77 34.44
CA VAL A 515 50.26 10.22 35.82
C VAL A 515 49.94 11.29 36.85
N ASN A 516 49.09 10.93 37.81
CA ASN A 516 48.77 11.62 39.08
C ASN A 516 48.20 13.05 39.03
N SER A 517 46.96 13.19 39.53
CA SER A 517 46.74 13.98 40.76
C SER A 517 45.43 13.60 41.47
N ALA A 518 45.31 13.99 42.74
CA ALA A 518 44.43 13.33 43.71
C ALA A 518 42.99 13.90 43.79
N ASN A 519 42.12 13.05 44.35
CA ASN A 519 40.94 13.33 45.19
C ASN A 519 40.21 14.68 45.05
N GLU A 520 38.91 14.60 44.77
CA GLU A 520 37.94 15.32 45.59
C GLU A 520 36.69 14.46 45.82
N THR A 521 36.01 14.67 46.95
CA THR A 521 34.81 13.90 47.36
C THR A 521 33.60 14.80 47.38
N ASP A 522 32.49 14.36 46.79
CA ASP A 522 31.19 14.87 47.23
C ASP A 522 30.07 13.81 47.14
N ARG A 523 29.05 13.99 48.00
CA ARG A 523 27.88 13.11 48.12
C ARG A 523 26.65 13.86 47.60
N ASN A 524 25.91 13.26 46.67
CA ASN A 524 24.46 13.52 46.56
C ASN A 524 23.77 12.36 45.82
N GLY A 525 23.05 11.52 46.56
CA GLY A 525 22.14 10.53 45.98
C GLY A 525 20.73 11.14 45.81
N PRO A 526 20.05 10.96 44.67
CA PRO A 526 18.67 11.41 44.52
C PRO A 526 17.75 10.58 45.42
N GLY A 527 16.82 11.25 46.12
CA GLY A 527 15.85 10.60 46.99
C GLY A 527 14.92 9.66 46.23
N HIS A 528 14.56 8.54 46.86
CA HIS A 528 13.52 7.63 46.39
C HIS A 528 12.14 8.18 46.75
N ASP A 529 11.64 9.14 45.97
CA ASP A 529 10.25 9.59 46.09
C ASP A 529 9.30 8.45 45.68
N GLU A 530 8.45 8.01 46.61
CA GLU A 530 7.43 6.96 46.37
C GLU A 530 6.34 7.48 45.43
N LYS A 531 6.50 7.21 44.13
CA LYS A 531 5.50 7.53 43.11
C LYS A 531 4.22 6.75 43.33
N THR A 532 3.19 7.45 43.77
CA THR A 532 1.87 6.86 44.04
C THR A 532 1.24 6.34 42.75
N PHE A 533 0.75 5.10 42.75
CA PHE A 533 0.16 4.41 41.59
C PHE A 533 -0.91 5.24 40.84
N ALA A 534 -1.74 6.00 41.56
CA ALA A 534 -2.73 6.89 40.96
C ALA A 534 -2.11 8.05 40.15
N GLY A 535 -0.95 8.56 40.60
CA GLY A 535 -0.18 9.58 39.88
C GLY A 535 0.44 9.05 38.61
N GLU A 536 1.04 7.85 38.66
CA GLU A 536 1.56 7.15 37.48
C GLU A 536 0.46 6.89 36.44
N LEU A 537 -0.70 6.39 36.87
CA LEU A 537 -1.85 6.14 35.98
C LEU A 537 -2.39 7.44 35.35
N TRP A 538 -2.49 8.54 36.10
CA TRP A 538 -2.86 9.85 35.54
C TRP A 538 -1.81 10.42 34.58
N GLN A 539 -0.53 10.22 34.89
CA GLN A 539 0.58 10.64 34.04
C GLN A 539 0.57 9.84 32.73
N ASP A 540 0.32 8.53 32.77
CA ASP A 540 0.15 7.70 31.57
C ASP A 540 -1.10 8.03 30.76
N VAL A 541 -2.22 8.38 31.39
CA VAL A 541 -3.40 8.89 30.67
C VAL A 541 -3.08 10.21 29.96
N ARG A 542 -2.33 11.12 30.61
CA ARG A 542 -1.86 12.39 30.00
C ARG A 542 -0.87 12.13 28.86
N ASN A 543 0.14 11.30 29.07
CA ASN A 543 1.11 10.89 28.07
C ASN A 543 0.40 10.32 26.84
N ASN A 544 -0.53 9.38 27.02
CA ASN A 544 -1.33 8.81 25.95
C ASN A 544 -2.19 9.86 25.21
N ALA A 545 -2.72 10.86 25.91
CA ALA A 545 -3.43 11.99 25.30
C ALA A 545 -2.49 12.89 24.48
N GLU A 546 -1.26 13.13 24.94
CA GLU A 546 -0.24 13.90 24.22
C GLU A 546 0.27 13.15 22.99
N VAL A 547 0.58 11.85 23.10
CA VAL A 547 0.93 10.99 21.95
C VAL A 547 -0.18 11.01 20.89
N ARG A 548 -1.46 10.95 21.31
CA ARG A 548 -2.60 11.10 20.40
C ARG A 548 -2.64 12.50 19.78
N ARG A 549 -2.44 13.56 20.56
CA ARG A 549 -2.43 14.96 20.07
C ARG A 549 -1.32 15.20 19.04
N GLU A 550 -0.12 14.67 19.25
CA GLU A 550 0.97 14.74 18.29
C GLU A 550 0.68 13.93 17.03
N LYS A 551 0.15 12.71 17.17
CA LYS A 551 -0.23 11.87 16.03
C LYS A 551 -1.36 12.48 15.20
N ILE A 552 -2.33 13.14 15.85
CA ILE A 552 -3.36 13.95 15.17
C ILE A 552 -2.71 15.15 14.47
N ARG A 553 -1.86 15.92 15.17
CA ARG A 553 -1.19 17.11 14.61
C ARG A 553 -0.35 16.77 13.38
N LEU A 554 0.43 15.68 13.40
CA LEU A 554 1.23 15.21 12.27
C LEU A 554 0.39 14.70 11.09
N ASN A 555 -0.79 14.13 11.33
CA ASN A 555 -1.69 13.70 10.24
C ASN A 555 -2.51 14.86 9.63
N PHE A 556 -2.80 15.91 10.41
CA PHE A 556 -3.51 17.11 9.93
C PHE A 556 -2.57 18.19 9.37
N LEU A 557 -1.30 18.22 9.78
CA LEU A 557 -0.27 19.02 9.12
C LEU A 557 0.03 18.41 7.75
N THR A 558 -0.58 18.98 6.71
CA THR A 558 -0.33 18.61 5.32
C THR A 558 1.06 19.04 4.87
N SER A 559 2.06 18.22 5.21
CA SER A 559 3.41 18.29 4.63
C SER A 559 3.29 18.34 3.10
N LYS A 560 3.74 19.43 2.49
CA LYS A 560 3.70 19.63 1.03
C LYS A 560 4.38 18.45 0.36
N ASP A 561 3.66 17.76 -0.54
CA ASP A 561 4.17 16.58 -1.23
C ASP A 561 5.28 16.96 -2.21
N VAL A 562 6.50 16.51 -1.92
CA VAL A 562 7.71 16.75 -2.75
C VAL A 562 8.01 15.53 -3.65
N SER A 563 7.31 14.41 -3.48
CA SER A 563 7.55 13.18 -4.26
C SER A 563 7.24 13.28 -5.75
N ASN A 564 6.63 14.39 -6.21
CA ASN A 564 6.11 14.62 -7.56
C ASN A 564 5.14 13.52 -8.07
N ARG A 565 4.63 12.65 -7.18
CA ARG A 565 3.85 11.47 -7.58
C ARG A 565 2.35 11.74 -7.59
N LYS A 566 1.76 11.72 -8.78
CA LYS A 566 0.30 11.74 -8.97
C LYS A 566 -0.28 10.36 -8.63
N THR A 567 -0.72 10.17 -7.39
CA THR A 567 -1.52 9.00 -7.00
C THR A 567 -2.98 9.14 -7.47
N PRO A 568 -3.75 8.05 -7.61
CA PRO A 568 -5.17 8.10 -7.97
C PRO A 568 -5.97 8.94 -6.97
N GLY A 569 -6.75 9.90 -7.47
CA GLY A 569 -7.61 10.77 -6.65
C GLY A 569 -8.79 10.04 -6.00
N LEU A 570 -9.47 10.73 -5.08
CA LEU A 570 -10.51 10.20 -4.18
C LEU A 570 -11.53 9.29 -4.87
N PHE A 571 -12.17 9.74 -5.95
CA PHE A 571 -13.17 8.95 -6.69
C PHE A 571 -12.62 7.65 -7.30
N LYS A 572 -11.34 7.64 -7.74
CA LYS A 572 -10.68 6.42 -8.24
C LYS A 572 -10.42 5.45 -7.09
N GLN A 573 -9.90 5.94 -5.95
CA GLN A 573 -9.69 5.11 -4.75
C GLN A 573 -11.00 4.55 -4.21
N TYR A 574 -12.04 5.38 -4.06
CA TYR A 574 -13.38 4.97 -3.61
C TYR A 574 -13.91 3.80 -4.46
N LYS A 575 -13.79 3.87 -5.79
CA LYS A 575 -14.19 2.78 -6.68
C LYS A 575 -13.40 1.48 -6.44
N TYR A 576 -12.10 1.57 -6.14
CA TYR A 576 -11.27 0.40 -5.83
C TYR A 576 -11.62 -0.20 -4.45
N PHE A 577 -11.81 0.64 -3.42
CA PHE A 577 -12.28 0.20 -2.11
C PHE A 577 -13.68 -0.43 -2.19
N LEU A 578 -14.62 0.16 -2.93
CA LEU A 578 -15.98 -0.36 -3.12
C LEU A 578 -15.97 -1.78 -3.72
N ILE A 579 -15.12 -2.01 -4.73
CA ILE A 579 -14.92 -3.33 -5.34
C ILE A 579 -14.28 -4.32 -4.33
N ARG A 580 -13.41 -3.85 -3.44
CA ARG A 580 -12.80 -4.69 -2.38
C ARG A 580 -13.82 -5.08 -1.33
N VAL A 581 -14.52 -4.11 -0.73
CA VAL A 581 -15.50 -4.32 0.34
C VAL A 581 -16.67 -5.16 -0.18
N GLY A 582 -17.15 -4.92 -1.40
CA GLY A 582 -18.18 -5.76 -2.03
C GLY A 582 -17.77 -7.24 -2.14
N LYS A 583 -16.50 -7.54 -2.49
CA LYS A 583 -15.99 -8.92 -2.47
C LYS A 583 -15.87 -9.51 -1.06
N GLN A 584 -15.44 -8.72 -0.08
CA GLN A 584 -15.36 -9.16 1.32
C GLN A 584 -16.77 -9.55 1.81
N ARG A 585 -17.78 -8.69 1.58
CA ARG A 585 -19.19 -8.99 1.89
C ARG A 585 -19.75 -10.21 1.18
N LEU A 586 -19.44 -10.42 -0.11
CA LEU A 586 -19.87 -11.61 -0.84
C LEU A 586 -19.25 -12.91 -0.30
N ARG A 587 -18.02 -12.88 0.23
CA ARG A 587 -17.41 -14.02 0.94
C ARG A 587 -17.98 -14.21 2.35
N GLU A 588 -18.40 -13.12 2.99
CA GLU A 588 -19.10 -13.11 4.29
C GLU A 588 -20.61 -13.46 4.18
N ALA A 589 -21.12 -13.81 2.99
CA ALA A 589 -22.55 -14.01 2.74
C ALA A 589 -23.22 -15.04 3.66
N ARG A 590 -22.50 -16.08 4.14
CA ARG A 590 -23.02 -17.03 5.14
C ARG A 590 -23.37 -16.35 6.46
N ILE A 591 -22.56 -15.38 6.90
CA ILE A 591 -22.79 -14.60 8.13
C ILE A 591 -23.98 -13.66 7.93
N GLN A 592 -24.10 -13.05 6.74
CA GLN A 592 -25.25 -12.21 6.40
C GLN A 592 -26.56 -13.01 6.33
N ALA A 593 -26.55 -14.23 5.80
CA ALA A 593 -27.71 -15.12 5.79
C ALA A 593 -28.18 -15.46 7.22
N ILE A 594 -27.25 -15.65 8.16
CA ILE A 594 -27.56 -15.86 9.58
C ILE A 594 -28.19 -14.60 10.21
N ASP A 595 -27.66 -13.40 9.93
CA ASP A 595 -28.28 -12.13 10.36
C ASP A 595 -29.74 -12.02 9.88
N TYR A 596 -29.99 -12.33 8.61
CA TYR A 596 -31.33 -12.28 8.02
C TYR A 596 -32.27 -13.33 8.63
N LEU A 597 -31.79 -14.54 8.89
CA LEU A 597 -32.57 -15.59 9.55
C LEU A 597 -32.94 -15.19 10.99
N ILE A 598 -32.00 -14.66 11.77
CA ILE A 598 -32.26 -14.19 13.15
C ILE A 598 -33.27 -13.04 13.14
N LEU A 599 -33.15 -12.10 12.19
CA LEU A 599 -34.07 -10.96 12.08
C LEU A 599 -35.49 -11.38 11.63
N LEU A 600 -35.59 -12.39 10.75
CA LEU A 600 -36.85 -13.01 10.33
C LEU A 600 -37.53 -13.73 11.50
N LEU A 601 -36.78 -14.52 12.27
CA LEU A 601 -37.26 -15.17 13.49
C LEU A 601 -37.70 -14.15 14.55
N ALA A 602 -36.94 -13.08 14.75
CA ALA A 602 -37.32 -11.99 15.66
C ALA A 602 -38.63 -11.30 15.22
N GLY A 603 -38.85 -11.10 13.92
CA GLY A 603 -40.11 -10.58 13.39
C GLY A 603 -41.29 -11.49 13.66
N ALA A 604 -41.11 -12.81 13.53
CA ALA A 604 -42.15 -13.80 13.84
C ALA A 604 -42.45 -13.89 15.35
N CYS A 605 -41.41 -14.00 16.19
CA CYS A 605 -41.56 -14.09 17.64
C CYS A 605 -42.20 -12.82 18.23
N LEU A 606 -41.69 -11.64 17.89
CA LEU A 606 -42.28 -10.38 18.37
C LEU A 606 -43.68 -10.17 17.81
N GLY A 607 -43.93 -10.51 16.54
CA GLY A 607 -45.25 -10.40 15.94
C GLY A 607 -46.29 -11.28 16.62
N SER A 608 -45.94 -12.53 16.95
CA SER A 608 -46.82 -13.46 17.66
C SER A 608 -47.11 -13.04 19.11
N LEU A 609 -46.12 -12.46 19.81
CA LEU A 609 -46.28 -11.93 21.17
C LEU A 609 -47.16 -10.67 21.22
N THR A 610 -47.23 -9.89 20.13
CA THR A 610 -47.84 -8.56 20.13
C THR A 610 -49.28 -8.57 19.65
N LYS A 611 -50.20 -8.95 20.55
CA LYS A 611 -51.65 -8.74 20.33
C LYS A 611 -51.94 -7.24 20.15
N SER A 612 -52.41 -6.87 18.96
CA SER A 612 -52.73 -5.49 18.58
C SER A 612 -54.01 -5.01 19.28
N SER A 613 -53.85 -4.15 20.31
CA SER A 613 -54.98 -3.50 20.97
C SER A 613 -55.29 -2.14 20.34
N ASP A 614 -56.48 -2.01 19.75
CA ASP A 614 -56.96 -0.78 19.08
C ASP A 614 -56.94 0.45 20.02
N GLN A 615 -57.07 0.26 21.34
CA GLN A 615 -56.99 1.34 22.33
C GLN A 615 -55.60 1.99 22.46
N THR A 616 -54.52 1.25 22.14
CA THR A 616 -53.13 1.73 22.26
C THR A 616 -52.43 1.91 20.91
N PHE A 617 -53.17 1.73 19.81
CA PHE A 617 -52.65 1.79 18.44
C PHE A 617 -51.42 0.88 18.21
N GLY A 618 -51.32 -0.22 18.97
CA GLY A 618 -50.19 -1.16 18.90
C GLY A 618 -48.87 -0.66 19.49
N ALA A 619 -48.85 0.46 20.23
CA ALA A 619 -47.62 1.12 20.70
C ALA A 619 -46.63 0.18 21.41
N ALA A 620 -47.11 -0.77 22.24
CA ALA A 620 -46.25 -1.75 22.91
C ALA A 620 -45.45 -2.63 21.91
N GLY A 621 -46.08 -3.07 20.82
CA GLY A 621 -45.42 -3.87 19.79
C GLY A 621 -44.42 -3.07 18.96
N TYR A 622 -44.69 -1.78 18.73
CA TYR A 622 -43.71 -0.88 18.11
C TYR A 622 -42.53 -0.60 19.06
N THR A 623 -42.73 -0.50 20.38
CA THR A 623 -41.63 -0.41 21.35
C THR A 623 -40.72 -1.64 21.29
N TYR A 624 -41.27 -2.86 21.32
CA TYR A 624 -40.47 -4.08 21.18
C TYR A 624 -39.76 -4.16 19.81
N THR A 625 -40.41 -3.72 18.74
CA THR A 625 -39.81 -3.59 17.40
C THR A 625 -38.61 -2.64 17.41
N VAL A 626 -38.75 -1.45 18.00
CA VAL A 626 -37.66 -0.46 18.10
C VAL A 626 -36.47 -1.03 18.89
N ILE A 627 -36.70 -1.76 19.98
CA ILE A 627 -35.65 -2.44 20.76
C ILE A 627 -34.98 -3.54 19.92
N GLY A 628 -35.74 -4.52 19.45
CA GLY A 628 -35.23 -5.73 18.81
C GLY A 628 -34.51 -5.43 17.49
N VAL A 629 -35.11 -4.62 16.62
CA VAL A 629 -34.48 -4.20 15.36
C VAL A 629 -33.26 -3.34 15.62
N SER A 630 -33.28 -2.44 16.62
CA SER A 630 -32.06 -1.68 17.01
C SER A 630 -30.92 -2.62 17.40
N LEU A 631 -31.16 -3.53 18.34
CA LEU A 631 -30.15 -4.41 18.92
C LEU A 631 -29.52 -5.30 17.84
N LEU A 632 -30.34 -6.00 17.05
CA LEU A 632 -29.86 -6.91 16.00
C LEU A 632 -29.12 -6.15 14.88
N CYS A 633 -29.58 -4.96 14.50
CA CYS A 633 -28.91 -4.16 13.48
C CYS A 633 -27.58 -3.56 13.98
N LYS A 634 -27.46 -3.15 15.25
CA LYS A 634 -26.17 -2.66 15.79
C LYS A 634 -25.14 -3.77 15.86
N ILE A 635 -25.46 -4.92 16.47
CA ILE A 635 -24.52 -6.06 16.62
C ILE A 635 -23.95 -6.44 15.24
N ALA A 636 -24.81 -6.52 14.23
CA ALA A 636 -24.39 -6.80 12.87
C ALA A 636 -23.49 -5.71 12.27
N ALA A 637 -23.79 -4.44 12.50
CA ALA A 637 -23.06 -3.29 11.97
C ALA A 637 -21.71 -3.03 12.66
N LEU A 638 -21.57 -3.40 13.95
CA LEU A 638 -20.29 -3.29 14.68
C LEU A 638 -19.13 -3.96 13.92
N ARG A 639 -19.40 -5.15 13.35
CA ARG A 639 -18.45 -5.97 12.58
C ARG A 639 -17.93 -5.28 11.32
N SER A 640 -18.55 -4.19 10.87
CA SER A 640 -18.12 -3.44 9.68
C SER A 640 -16.79 -2.71 9.88
N PHE A 641 -16.55 -2.14 11.07
CA PHE A 641 -15.33 -1.38 11.35
C PHE A 641 -14.49 -1.94 12.51
N SER A 642 -15.01 -2.86 13.33
CA SER A 642 -14.25 -3.42 14.47
C SER A 642 -13.08 -4.33 14.03
N LEU A 643 -13.27 -5.17 13.02
CA LEU A 643 -12.27 -6.17 12.58
C LEU A 643 -11.13 -5.56 11.77
N ASP A 644 -11.43 -4.59 10.90
CA ASP A 644 -10.47 -4.01 9.94
C ASP A 644 -9.66 -2.83 10.49
N LYS A 645 -9.71 -2.51 11.80
CA LYS A 645 -9.03 -1.31 12.36
C LYS A 645 -7.54 -1.26 12.01
N LEU A 646 -6.81 -2.35 12.26
CA LEU A 646 -5.36 -2.43 12.01
C LEU A 646 -5.02 -2.30 10.51
N LEU A 647 -5.86 -2.87 9.64
CA LEU A 647 -5.74 -2.79 8.18
C LEU A 647 -6.00 -1.36 7.68
N TYR A 648 -7.02 -0.69 8.22
CA TYR A 648 -7.28 0.73 7.95
C TYR A 648 -6.12 1.63 8.42
N TRP A 649 -5.61 1.43 9.64
CA TRP A 649 -4.46 2.19 10.14
C TRP A 649 -3.28 2.06 9.20
N ARG A 650 -2.89 0.83 8.84
CA ARG A 650 -1.83 0.57 7.84
C ARG A 650 -2.09 1.28 6.51
N GLU A 651 -3.29 1.16 5.95
CA GLU A 651 -3.62 1.76 4.64
C GLU A 651 -3.56 3.29 4.66
N SER A 652 -3.98 3.93 5.76
CA SER A 652 -3.85 5.38 5.96
C SER A 652 -2.38 5.81 6.19
N ASP A 653 -1.58 5.01 6.90
CA ASP A 653 -0.13 5.18 7.06
C ASP A 653 0.62 5.01 5.73
N SER A 654 0.15 4.15 4.83
CA SER A 654 0.65 3.97 3.46
C SER A 654 0.12 5.02 2.46
N GLY A 655 -0.68 6.01 2.92
CA GLY A 655 -1.11 7.16 2.12
C GLY A 655 -2.41 6.97 1.32
N MET A 656 -3.23 5.97 1.63
CA MET A 656 -4.58 5.83 1.06
C MET A 656 -5.59 6.75 1.78
N SER A 657 -6.69 7.10 1.10
CA SER A 657 -7.68 8.04 1.65
C SER A 657 -8.67 7.38 2.62
N SER A 658 -8.68 7.85 3.87
CA SER A 658 -9.66 7.45 4.89
C SER A 658 -11.11 7.77 4.49
N LEU A 659 -11.36 8.87 3.78
CA LEU A 659 -12.69 9.23 3.30
C LEU A 659 -13.17 8.28 2.21
N ALA A 660 -12.28 7.88 1.29
CA ALA A 660 -12.60 6.86 0.28
C ALA A 660 -12.91 5.50 0.91
N TYR A 661 -12.16 5.10 1.94
CA TYR A 661 -12.42 3.90 2.73
C TYR A 661 -13.78 3.96 3.46
N PHE A 662 -14.04 5.01 4.24
CA PHE A 662 -15.27 5.16 5.02
C PHE A 662 -16.52 5.12 4.12
N LEU A 663 -16.56 5.96 3.07
CA LEU A 663 -17.70 6.00 2.14
C LEU A 663 -17.90 4.67 1.42
N SER A 664 -16.83 3.94 1.07
CA SER A 664 -16.96 2.64 0.40
C SER A 664 -17.55 1.54 1.29
N LYS A 665 -17.36 1.63 2.61
CA LYS A 665 -17.97 0.69 3.57
C LYS A 665 -19.42 1.05 3.86
N ASP A 666 -19.68 2.33 4.13
CA ASP A 666 -21.03 2.83 4.37
C ASP A 666 -21.96 2.53 3.18
N THR A 667 -21.52 2.79 1.95
CA THR A 667 -22.32 2.53 0.73
C THR A 667 -22.58 1.06 0.43
N ILE A 668 -21.69 0.13 0.85
CA ILE A 668 -21.99 -1.32 0.77
C ILE A 668 -22.94 -1.74 1.89
N ASP A 669 -22.78 -1.22 3.11
CA ASP A 669 -23.68 -1.52 4.22
C ASP A 669 -25.08 -0.88 4.06
N HIS A 670 -25.23 0.15 3.22
CA HIS A 670 -26.54 0.68 2.80
C HIS A 670 -27.42 -0.40 2.15
N PHE A 671 -26.84 -1.35 1.40
CA PHE A 671 -27.58 -2.48 0.83
C PHE A 671 -28.23 -3.33 1.93
N ASN A 672 -27.47 -3.65 2.98
CA ASN A 672 -27.97 -4.36 4.15
C ASN A 672 -28.95 -3.50 4.98
N THR A 673 -28.78 -2.18 5.00
CA THR A 673 -29.68 -1.21 5.65
C THR A 673 -31.04 -1.16 4.96
N VAL A 674 -31.09 -1.33 3.63
CA VAL A 674 -32.34 -1.41 2.84
C VAL A 674 -33.05 -2.74 3.02
N ILE A 675 -32.31 -3.87 3.07
CA ILE A 675 -32.89 -5.22 3.12
C ILE A 675 -33.40 -5.60 4.51
N LYS A 676 -32.68 -5.25 5.60
CA LYS A 676 -33.06 -5.64 6.97
C LYS A 676 -34.48 -5.24 7.37
N PRO A 677 -34.95 -4.00 7.12
CA PRO A 677 -36.35 -3.61 7.30
C PRO A 677 -37.35 -4.53 6.59
N VAL A 678 -37.10 -4.90 5.32
CA VAL A 678 -38.01 -5.78 4.55
C VAL A 678 -38.10 -7.16 5.19
N VAL A 679 -36.96 -7.74 5.56
CA VAL A 679 -36.89 -9.08 6.18
C VAL A 679 -37.65 -9.11 7.50
N TYR A 680 -37.44 -8.14 8.39
CA TYR A 680 -38.19 -8.04 9.65
C TYR A 680 -39.70 -7.86 9.40
N LEU A 681 -40.07 -6.85 8.60
CA LEU A 681 -41.46 -6.47 8.39
C LEU A 681 -42.26 -7.58 7.68
N SER A 682 -41.62 -8.39 6.85
CA SER A 682 -42.27 -9.51 6.15
C SER A 682 -42.91 -10.54 7.09
N MET A 683 -42.30 -10.80 8.26
CA MET A 683 -42.89 -11.67 9.28
C MET A 683 -43.71 -10.88 10.30
N PHE A 684 -43.21 -9.72 10.75
CA PHE A 684 -43.92 -8.93 11.76
C PHE A 684 -45.32 -8.51 11.28
N TYR A 685 -45.46 -8.06 10.04
CA TYR A 685 -46.74 -7.66 9.44
C TYR A 685 -47.68 -8.87 9.29
N PHE A 686 -47.15 -10.05 8.95
CA PHE A 686 -47.94 -11.28 8.78
C PHE A 686 -48.63 -11.73 10.08
N PHE A 687 -47.97 -11.61 11.23
CA PHE A 687 -48.54 -11.97 12.53
C PHE A 687 -49.37 -10.87 13.19
N THR A 688 -49.04 -9.58 12.99
CA THR A 688 -49.71 -8.46 13.70
C THR A 688 -50.82 -7.77 12.92
N ASN A 689 -50.79 -7.86 11.59
CA ASN A 689 -51.71 -7.21 10.64
C ASN A 689 -52.09 -5.75 11.02
N PRO A 690 -51.11 -4.82 11.07
CA PRO A 690 -51.35 -3.44 11.50
C PRO A 690 -52.16 -2.66 10.44
N ARG A 691 -52.86 -1.59 10.86
CA ARG A 691 -53.69 -0.76 9.96
C ARG A 691 -52.87 0.26 9.15
N SER A 692 -51.73 0.72 9.67
CA SER A 692 -50.68 1.42 8.91
C SER A 692 -50.18 0.59 7.72
N SER A 693 -49.93 1.23 6.57
CA SER A 693 -49.48 0.47 5.38
C SER A 693 -48.08 -0.12 5.55
N PHE A 694 -47.77 -1.14 4.75
CA PHE A 694 -46.42 -1.72 4.70
C PHE A 694 -45.37 -0.67 4.30
N ALA A 695 -45.71 0.28 3.41
CA ALA A 695 -44.80 1.33 2.98
C ALA A 695 -44.48 2.32 4.10
N ASP A 696 -45.50 2.77 4.85
CA ASP A 696 -45.34 3.72 5.96
C ASP A 696 -44.40 3.12 7.04
N ASN A 697 -44.66 1.86 7.43
CA ASN A 697 -43.83 1.12 8.38
C ASN A 697 -42.41 0.83 7.86
N TYR A 698 -42.27 0.52 6.58
CA TYR A 698 -40.97 0.29 5.94
C TYR A 698 -40.10 1.56 5.96
N ILE A 699 -40.67 2.73 5.66
CA ILE A 699 -39.95 4.02 5.69
C ILE A 699 -39.44 4.32 7.11
N VAL A 700 -40.27 4.14 8.14
CA VAL A 700 -39.85 4.36 9.54
C VAL A 700 -38.78 3.34 9.96
N LEU A 701 -38.91 2.06 9.61
CA LEU A 701 -37.87 1.06 9.86
C LEU A 701 -36.56 1.36 9.12
N LEU A 702 -36.62 1.85 7.88
CA LEU A 702 -35.44 2.22 7.09
C LEU A 702 -34.68 3.37 7.74
N CYS A 703 -35.38 4.42 8.16
CA CYS A 703 -34.79 5.57 8.85
C CYS A 703 -34.24 5.18 10.24
N LEU A 704 -34.94 4.31 10.96
CA LEU A 704 -34.47 3.72 12.22
C LEU A 704 -33.16 2.94 12.01
N VAL A 705 -33.11 1.97 11.09
CA VAL A 705 -31.91 1.16 10.83
C VAL A 705 -30.77 2.03 10.30
N TYR A 706 -31.05 3.06 9.50
CA TYR A 706 -30.05 4.04 9.08
C TYR A 706 -29.43 4.81 10.26
N CYS A 707 -30.24 5.30 11.21
CA CYS A 707 -29.73 5.96 12.41
C CYS A 707 -28.91 5.00 13.30
N VAL A 708 -29.49 3.83 13.56
CA VAL A 708 -28.96 2.73 14.38
C VAL A 708 -27.60 2.23 13.87
N THR A 709 -27.42 2.08 12.56
CA THR A 709 -26.13 1.67 11.94
C THR A 709 -25.05 2.74 12.11
N GLY A 710 -25.39 4.03 11.92
CA GLY A 710 -24.46 5.14 12.15
C GLY A 710 -23.92 5.19 13.58
N ILE A 711 -24.79 4.96 14.57
CA ILE A 711 -24.41 4.87 15.99
C ILE A 711 -23.50 3.66 16.24
N ALA A 712 -23.79 2.50 15.63
CA ALA A 712 -22.92 1.32 15.74
C ALA A 712 -21.51 1.56 15.17
N TYR A 713 -21.38 2.33 14.09
CA TYR A 713 -20.07 2.71 13.55
C TYR A 713 -19.27 3.52 14.56
N ALA A 714 -19.85 4.57 15.17
CA ALA A 714 -19.18 5.35 16.21
C ALA A 714 -18.72 4.47 17.41
N LEU A 715 -19.61 3.59 17.90
CA LEU A 715 -19.28 2.66 18.99
C LEU A 715 -18.15 1.68 18.61
N SER A 716 -18.24 1.03 17.45
CA SER A 716 -17.22 0.07 16.99
C SER A 716 -15.84 0.68 16.78
N ILE A 717 -15.75 1.99 16.48
CA ILE A 717 -14.49 2.71 16.30
C ILE A 717 -13.91 3.12 17.65
N LEU A 718 -14.71 3.75 18.53
CA LEU A 718 -14.28 4.27 19.83
C LEU A 718 -13.89 3.20 20.85
N PHE A 719 -14.59 2.06 20.85
CA PHE A 719 -14.41 0.98 21.82
C PHE A 719 -13.77 -0.27 21.20
N GLU A 720 -13.24 -1.14 22.05
CA GLU A 720 -12.83 -2.51 21.69
C GLU A 720 -14.06 -3.40 21.42
N PRO A 721 -13.92 -4.52 20.68
CA PRO A 721 -15.07 -5.31 20.21
C PRO A 721 -16.05 -5.73 21.31
N GLY A 722 -15.57 -6.23 22.45
CA GLY A 722 -16.42 -6.66 23.58
C GLY A 722 -17.18 -5.50 24.22
N ALA A 723 -16.48 -4.40 24.55
CA ALA A 723 -17.11 -3.21 25.10
C ALA A 723 -18.11 -2.57 24.12
N ALA A 724 -17.78 -2.53 22.83
CA ALA A 724 -18.68 -2.04 21.79
C ALA A 724 -19.96 -2.90 21.68
N GLN A 725 -19.85 -4.22 21.84
CA GLN A 725 -20.99 -5.13 21.87
C GLN A 725 -21.91 -4.86 23.07
N LEU A 726 -21.35 -4.72 24.28
CA LEU A 726 -22.12 -4.38 25.49
C LEU A 726 -22.88 -3.05 25.33
N TRP A 727 -22.19 -1.99 24.89
CA TRP A 727 -22.82 -0.70 24.61
C TRP A 727 -23.90 -0.79 23.50
N SER A 728 -23.72 -1.65 22.50
CA SER A 728 -24.71 -1.84 21.43
C SER A 728 -26.02 -2.50 21.89
N VAL A 729 -25.97 -3.28 22.98
CA VAL A 729 -27.14 -3.93 23.61
C VAL A 729 -27.80 -3.01 24.64
N LEU A 730 -27.01 -2.37 25.50
CA LEU A 730 -27.50 -1.49 26.56
C LEU A 730 -28.17 -0.22 26.02
N LEU A 731 -27.53 0.44 25.04
CA LEU A 731 -27.94 1.77 24.56
C LEU A 731 -29.33 1.80 23.89
N PRO A 732 -29.76 0.82 23.06
CA PRO A 732 -31.16 0.71 22.64
C PRO A 732 -32.14 0.68 23.82
N VAL A 733 -31.94 -0.23 24.78
CA VAL A 733 -32.90 -0.50 25.87
C VAL A 733 -33.08 0.72 26.77
N VAL A 734 -31.97 1.34 27.18
CA VAL A 734 -31.98 2.55 28.03
C VAL A 734 -32.66 3.71 27.30
N LEU A 735 -32.33 3.97 26.03
CA LEU A 735 -32.95 5.05 25.27
C LEU A 735 -34.43 4.79 24.97
N THR A 736 -34.89 3.54 24.84
CA THR A 736 -36.32 3.24 24.73
C THR A 736 -37.06 3.44 26.04
N LEU A 737 -36.47 3.05 27.18
CA LEU A 737 -37.08 3.25 28.50
C LEU A 737 -37.27 4.75 28.79
N ILE A 738 -36.24 5.57 28.54
CA ILE A 738 -36.29 7.04 28.63
C ILE A 738 -37.34 7.62 27.67
N ALA A 739 -37.49 7.06 26.46
CA ALA A 739 -38.48 7.51 25.47
C ALA A 739 -39.94 7.16 25.83
N THR A 740 -40.15 6.14 26.68
CA THR A 740 -41.49 5.73 27.16
C THR A 740 -41.93 6.40 28.46
N GLN A 741 -41.04 7.06 29.19
CA GLN A 741 -41.38 7.79 30.42
C GLN A 741 -41.97 9.17 30.10
N GLN A 742 -43.10 9.52 30.74
CA GLN A 742 -43.54 10.90 30.85
C GLN A 742 -42.63 11.61 31.86
N ILE A 743 -41.98 12.71 31.46
CA ILE A 743 -41.06 13.46 32.31
C ILE A 743 -41.21 14.96 32.06
N ASP A 744 -41.59 15.71 33.10
CA ASP A 744 -41.86 17.15 33.01
C ASP A 744 -40.60 18.03 33.08
N ASN A 745 -39.51 17.50 33.64
CA ASN A 745 -38.24 18.22 33.80
C ASN A 745 -37.64 18.67 32.45
N LYS A 746 -37.44 19.98 32.28
CA LYS A 746 -36.96 20.62 31.04
C LYS A 746 -35.65 20.03 30.51
N THR A 747 -34.73 19.64 31.40
CA THR A 747 -33.46 18.98 31.06
C THR A 747 -33.68 17.56 30.51
N MET A 748 -34.50 16.76 31.18
CA MET A 748 -34.86 15.42 30.71
C MET A 748 -35.63 15.48 29.39
N LYS A 749 -36.55 16.44 29.21
CA LYS A 749 -37.28 16.66 27.96
C LYS A 749 -36.34 16.97 26.77
N ALA A 750 -35.19 17.63 27.01
CA ALA A 750 -34.14 17.80 26.01
C ALA A 750 -33.39 16.49 25.71
N ILE A 751 -33.09 15.68 26.72
CA ILE A 751 -32.48 14.34 26.56
C ILE A 751 -33.41 13.41 25.77
N THR A 752 -34.70 13.34 26.12
CA THR A 752 -35.69 12.51 25.40
C THR A 752 -35.91 12.98 23.96
N ASN A 753 -35.69 14.27 23.65
CA ASN A 753 -35.67 14.78 22.28
C ASN A 753 -34.40 14.40 21.50
N LEU A 754 -33.29 14.07 22.17
CA LEU A 754 -32.08 13.51 21.55
C LEU A 754 -32.21 12.00 21.29
N CYS A 755 -33.12 11.31 21.97
CA CYS A 755 -33.34 9.87 21.83
C CYS A 755 -34.00 9.51 20.48
N TYR A 756 -33.25 8.86 19.57
CA TYR A 756 -33.78 8.37 18.29
C TYR A 756 -34.98 7.39 18.46
N SER A 757 -35.03 6.67 19.59
CA SER A 757 -36.13 5.79 20.00
C SER A 757 -37.46 6.51 20.10
N LYS A 758 -37.49 7.75 20.62
CA LYS A 758 -38.71 8.56 20.72
C LYS A 758 -39.28 8.84 19.34
N TRP A 759 -38.47 9.39 18.44
CA TRP A 759 -38.90 9.78 17.09
C TRP A 759 -39.33 8.58 16.25
N ALA A 760 -38.69 7.42 16.41
CA ALA A 760 -39.12 6.18 15.78
C ALA A 760 -40.48 5.68 16.32
N LEU A 761 -40.66 5.65 17.65
CA LEU A 761 -41.91 5.22 18.27
C LEU A 761 -43.08 6.16 17.91
N GLN A 762 -42.86 7.47 17.96
CA GLN A 762 -43.83 8.48 17.54
C GLN A 762 -44.22 8.29 16.06
N ALA A 763 -43.25 8.07 15.16
CA ALA A 763 -43.54 7.86 13.74
C ALA A 763 -44.36 6.58 13.47
N PHE A 764 -44.08 5.47 14.16
CA PHE A 764 -44.91 4.25 14.05
C PHE A 764 -46.33 4.45 14.58
N VAL A 765 -46.48 5.05 15.77
CA VAL A 765 -47.79 5.29 16.39
C VAL A 765 -48.63 6.25 15.55
N VAL A 766 -48.03 7.33 15.04
CA VAL A 766 -48.71 8.29 14.14
C VAL A 766 -49.13 7.62 12.81
N ALA A 767 -48.25 6.84 12.17
CA ALA A 767 -48.57 6.14 10.93
C ALA A 767 -49.73 5.14 11.08
N ASN A 768 -49.84 4.49 12.24
CA ASN A 768 -50.95 3.58 12.53
C ASN A 768 -52.21 4.34 12.92
N ALA A 769 -52.10 5.41 13.73
CA ALA A 769 -53.22 6.22 14.21
C ALA A 769 -53.95 6.99 13.10
N ASP A 770 -53.25 7.50 12.09
CA ASP A 770 -53.88 8.26 10.99
C ASP A 770 -54.97 7.44 10.26
N ARG A 771 -54.76 6.13 10.12
CA ARG A 771 -55.69 5.19 9.49
C ARG A 771 -56.95 4.89 10.32
N TYR A 772 -57.06 5.40 11.55
CA TYR A 772 -58.27 5.29 12.38
C TYR A 772 -59.16 6.51 12.16
N GLN A 773 -60.30 6.28 11.54
CA GLN A 773 -61.33 7.27 11.20
C GLN A 773 -62.68 6.92 11.85
N GLY A 774 -63.67 7.80 11.74
CA GLY A 774 -65.02 7.58 12.29
C GLY A 774 -65.03 7.51 13.82
N VAL A 775 -65.71 6.50 14.37
CA VAL A 775 -65.93 6.33 15.82
C VAL A 775 -64.63 6.34 16.64
N TRP A 776 -63.52 5.86 16.07
CA TRP A 776 -62.22 5.83 16.74
C TRP A 776 -61.52 7.19 16.87
N LEU A 777 -62.06 8.27 16.27
CA LEU A 777 -61.45 9.60 16.29
C LEU A 777 -61.26 10.15 17.71
N ILE A 778 -62.23 9.95 18.61
CA ILE A 778 -62.16 10.42 20.00
C ILE A 778 -61.06 9.64 20.76
N THR A 779 -61.02 8.31 20.61
CA THR A 779 -59.97 7.45 21.18
C THR A 779 -58.58 7.82 20.65
N ARG A 780 -58.49 8.14 19.35
CA ARG A 780 -57.27 8.60 18.68
C ARG A 780 -56.75 9.89 19.31
N CYS A 781 -57.58 10.94 19.36
CA CYS A 781 -57.20 12.21 19.94
C CYS A 781 -56.85 12.09 21.44
N GLY A 782 -57.61 11.30 22.22
CA GLY A 782 -57.33 11.07 23.64
C GLY A 782 -56.00 10.33 23.90
N SER A 783 -55.65 9.34 23.09
CA SER A 783 -54.39 8.58 23.24
C SER A 783 -53.17 9.37 22.74
N LEU A 784 -53.32 10.11 21.63
CA LEU A 784 -52.29 11.03 21.12
C LEU A 784 -52.01 12.19 22.08
N LEU A 785 -53.05 12.74 22.73
CA LEU A 785 -52.90 13.76 23.77
C LEU A 785 -52.15 13.21 24.99
N LYS A 786 -52.47 12.00 25.45
CA LYS A 786 -51.76 11.32 26.56
C LYS A 786 -50.29 11.00 26.25
N SER A 787 -49.96 10.73 24.99
CA SER A 787 -48.58 10.47 24.53
C SER A 787 -47.82 11.73 24.11
N GLY A 788 -48.51 12.87 23.91
CA GLY A 788 -47.91 14.12 23.45
C GLY A 788 -47.47 14.09 21.99
N TYR A 789 -48.15 13.31 21.13
CA TYR A 789 -47.78 13.11 19.72
C TYR A 789 -48.76 13.83 18.78
N ASN A 790 -48.26 14.67 17.87
CA ASN A 790 -49.08 15.28 16.82
C ASN A 790 -49.09 14.43 15.54
N LEU A 791 -50.23 14.38 14.84
CA LEU A 791 -50.36 13.68 13.55
C LEU A 791 -49.50 14.31 12.45
N HIS A 792 -49.35 15.64 12.44
CA HIS A 792 -48.60 16.36 11.42
C HIS A 792 -47.06 16.19 11.53
N ASP A 793 -46.56 15.70 12.67
CA ASP A 793 -45.12 15.57 12.94
C ASP A 793 -44.46 14.38 12.21
N TRP A 794 -45.19 13.56 11.46
CA TRP A 794 -44.64 12.33 10.85
C TRP A 794 -43.42 12.60 9.94
N ASN A 795 -43.52 13.62 9.07
CA ASN A 795 -42.42 14.06 8.22
C ASN A 795 -41.23 14.57 9.05
N LEU A 796 -41.50 15.31 10.13
CA LEU A 796 -40.50 15.85 11.06
C LEU A 796 -39.76 14.72 11.79
N CYS A 797 -40.47 13.68 12.24
CA CYS A 797 -39.90 12.50 12.88
C CYS A 797 -38.91 11.78 11.95
N ILE A 798 -39.30 11.59 10.68
CA ILE A 798 -38.43 10.99 9.64
C ILE A 798 -37.21 11.87 9.36
N SER A 799 -37.40 13.19 9.19
CA SER A 799 -36.30 14.13 8.97
C SER A 799 -35.28 14.11 10.10
N ILE A 800 -35.73 14.05 11.37
CA ILE A 800 -34.85 13.96 12.55
C ILE A 800 -34.11 12.61 12.59
N LEU A 801 -34.78 11.48 12.29
CA LEU A 801 -34.11 10.17 12.23
C LEU A 801 -32.99 10.13 11.18
N ILE A 802 -33.24 10.69 9.99
CA ILE A 802 -32.23 10.80 8.93
C ILE A 802 -31.09 11.72 9.38
N LEU A 803 -31.39 12.91 9.91
CA LEU A 803 -30.39 13.86 10.40
C LEU A 803 -29.49 13.25 11.49
N MET A 804 -30.07 12.54 12.46
CA MET A 804 -29.32 11.83 13.50
C MET A 804 -28.44 10.72 12.92
N GLY A 805 -28.89 10.02 11.86
CA GLY A 805 -28.09 9.02 11.16
C GLY A 805 -26.93 9.59 10.32
N VAL A 806 -27.07 10.83 9.82
CA VAL A 806 -25.99 11.58 9.16
C VAL A 806 -24.99 12.10 10.21
N ILE A 807 -25.47 12.69 11.30
CA ILE A 807 -24.63 13.18 12.40
C ILE A 807 -23.82 12.04 13.01
N ALA A 808 -24.44 10.89 13.27
CA ALA A 808 -23.74 9.72 13.80
C ALA A 808 -22.64 9.19 12.86
N ARG A 809 -22.83 9.27 11.53
CA ARG A 809 -21.80 8.95 10.52
C ARG A 809 -20.68 9.99 10.47
N ALA A 810 -21.00 11.28 10.56
CA ALA A 810 -20.00 12.34 10.62
C ALA A 810 -19.13 12.21 11.87
N ILE A 811 -19.73 11.91 13.03
CA ILE A 811 -19.03 11.58 14.27
C ILE A 811 -18.17 10.32 14.08
N ALA A 812 -18.71 9.23 13.52
CA ALA A 812 -17.95 8.01 13.28
C ALA A 812 -16.71 8.24 12.39
N PHE A 813 -16.84 9.01 11.32
CA PHE A 813 -15.73 9.38 10.45
C PHE A 813 -14.70 10.28 11.18
N PHE A 814 -15.16 11.30 11.90
CA PHE A 814 -14.27 12.15 12.70
C PHE A 814 -13.49 11.33 13.75
N CYS A 815 -14.17 10.40 14.43
CA CYS A 815 -13.56 9.48 15.37
C CYS A 815 -12.54 8.53 14.70
N MET A 816 -12.80 8.08 13.47
CA MET A 816 -11.86 7.25 12.70
C MET A 816 -10.58 7.98 12.27
N VAL A 817 -10.65 9.30 12.06
CA VAL A 817 -9.48 10.12 11.72
C VAL A 817 -8.70 10.52 12.98
N THR A 818 -9.38 10.75 14.11
CA THR A 818 -8.78 11.26 15.34
C THR A 818 -8.33 10.18 16.34
N PHE A 819 -9.17 9.19 16.67
CA PHE A 819 -8.90 8.20 17.71
C PHE A 819 -8.02 7.05 17.22
N GLN A 820 -6.74 7.37 17.00
CA GLN A 820 -5.67 6.42 16.72
C GLN A 820 -5.32 5.55 17.95
N LYS A 821 -6.28 4.73 18.41
CA LYS A 821 -6.00 3.59 19.29
C LYS A 821 -5.32 2.49 18.46
N LYS A 822 -4.12 2.09 18.88
CA LYS A 822 -3.65 0.71 18.68
C LYS A 822 -4.53 -0.21 19.51
#